data_AF-A0A369GYZ1-F1
#
_entry.id   AF-A0A369GYZ1-F1
#
_cell.length_a   1.000
_cell.length_b   1.000
_cell.length_c   1.000
_cell.angle_alpha   90.00
_cell.angle_beta   90.00
_cell.angle_gamma   90.00
#
_symmetry.space_group_name_H-M   'P 1'
#
loop_
_entity.id
_entity.type
_entity.pdbx_description
1 polymer ?
#
loop_
_entity_poly.entity_id
_entity_poly.type
_entity_poly.pdbx_seq_one_letter_code
_entity_poly.pdbx_strand_id
1 'polypeptide(L)'
;MKHLDTEFLIVGCGPAGASLACFLGSYGLTGIAISADSGTADTPRAHITNMAAMECLRDIGLDRDVDRVASRHGCMEHTRWCQSMAGAELARVYSWGHDPQRMGDYERASPCKPADVPQTLLEPVLVQYAVHNGFRIRFDTKLLSLTVDDDDDNDIITATVRDELSHTEYKIRTRYLFGADGARSLVVRELGFPLRRKPGQGPAYNVLVKADMSHLIGSRMGNLHWVIRPGDDDAVFTPMAIVRMVRLWDEWLFILFARDNDAPAPSAEQYRDRVRKLIGDDTPAEIVGTSKWQINDVVAETYSKGNVFCLGDAVHRHPPMNGLGSNTCIQDAYNLAWKLALVHRGKADRSLLDTYQVERQPVGSAVVARANRAFQDHFTLWDALGTNTSPDSKRAFEELTEVSPAGQKRRQDFRRGVEQTTAEFHGLGIEMGQHYRSKAVYDADEPEPWKPTGRAAEDPVLYYEPSTYPGSRLPHVWLNKACPTQPVSTIDVAGHGRFVLLTGIGGEAWKEAARRVSASLEVKIDAYSIGFRQDWEDVYFDWERLRGVSESGAVLVRPDRPVMLISLTVGKVDAGVTVLLTPDKRLIEFPSILLPPNISSGSIVDITVSQNTSKESAEEDKFRALQDRIYNSFGASEPATPALRCRNATQTSVVLEWDPVQLATADLISLSLYRNGQKAGNIPRPLAMHSTKISGLAVDTGYTFHLVLRTSAGTRISEKVSVRTHKMTDLSGITITTGILPAAAREKLALAVDRIGAKMADSVRIDTTHFVTTEGRGPAWEKAVESNIPVVRPEWVAACETNGRILGVTKFYLDAMRAGPPTEEHVVPPAPPPKAPPVVPPKDEEHEVALRPKDGATNGTTTTTTGSGTGETASKLPDAASFQEVEL
;
A
#
# COMPACT_ATOMS: atom_id res chain seq x y z
N MET A 1 3.16 46.80 2.73
CA MET A 1 1.71 46.58 2.60
C MET A 1 1.12 46.33 3.97
N LYS A 2 -0.05 46.90 4.30
CA LYS A 2 -0.77 46.52 5.53
C LYS A 2 -1.14 45.04 5.45
N HIS A 3 -0.91 44.30 6.53
CA HIS A 3 -1.31 42.91 6.64
C HIS A 3 -2.13 42.69 7.90
N LEU A 4 -3.02 41.70 7.84
CA LEU A 4 -3.69 41.13 9.00
C LEU A 4 -3.06 39.77 9.30
N ASP A 5 -2.98 39.42 10.58
CA ASP A 5 -2.53 38.11 11.04
C ASP A 5 -3.72 37.34 11.61
N THR A 6 -3.80 36.04 11.30
CA THR A 6 -4.76 35.09 11.85
C THR A 6 -4.12 33.71 11.90
N GLU A 7 -4.50 32.85 12.85
CA GLU A 7 -4.01 31.46 12.85
C GLU A 7 -4.69 30.63 11.74
N PHE A 8 -5.99 30.90 11.54
CA PHE A 8 -6.85 30.17 10.63
C PHE A 8 -7.49 31.14 9.63
N LEU A 9 -7.29 30.89 8.34
CA LEU A 9 -7.95 31.61 7.25
C LEU A 9 -8.81 30.64 6.42
N ILE A 10 -10.11 30.85 6.44
CA ILE A 10 -11.06 30.09 5.62
C ILE A 10 -11.44 30.93 4.39
N VAL A 11 -11.25 30.38 3.20
CA VAL A 11 -11.61 31.04 1.93
C VAL A 11 -12.88 30.38 1.40
N GLY A 12 -14.00 31.09 1.49
CA GLY A 12 -15.33 30.61 1.15
C GLY A 12 -16.20 30.36 2.38
N CYS A 13 -17.42 30.89 2.38
CA CYS A 13 -18.39 30.80 3.49
C CYS A 13 -19.64 29.96 3.15
N GLY A 14 -19.54 29.07 2.16
CA GLY A 14 -20.58 28.05 1.90
C GLY A 14 -20.57 26.93 2.95
N PRO A 15 -21.28 25.80 2.72
CA PRO A 15 -21.45 24.75 3.73
C PRO A 15 -20.13 24.19 4.28
N ALA A 16 -19.11 24.03 3.44
CA ALA A 16 -17.80 23.53 3.85
C ALA A 16 -17.09 24.50 4.81
N GLY A 17 -16.90 25.76 4.38
CA GLY A 17 -16.16 26.75 5.15
C GLY A 17 -16.89 27.22 6.41
N ALA A 18 -18.20 27.45 6.32
CA ALA A 18 -19.00 27.84 7.47
C ALA A 18 -19.07 26.73 8.53
N SER A 19 -19.20 25.46 8.11
CA SER A 19 -19.15 24.32 9.06
C SER A 19 -17.77 24.18 9.71
N LEU A 20 -16.69 24.37 8.95
CA LEU A 20 -15.33 24.33 9.52
C LEU A 20 -15.15 25.42 10.58
N ALA A 21 -15.63 26.64 10.31
CA ALA A 21 -15.64 27.72 11.28
C ALA A 21 -16.47 27.38 12.53
N CYS A 22 -17.62 26.71 12.38
CA CYS A 22 -18.43 26.24 13.51
C CYS A 22 -17.67 25.23 14.38
N PHE A 23 -17.09 24.19 13.77
CA PHE A 23 -16.39 23.15 14.52
C PHE A 23 -15.12 23.68 15.20
N LEU A 24 -14.31 24.49 14.50
CA LEU A 24 -13.15 25.15 15.11
C LEU A 24 -13.58 26.09 16.24
N GLY A 25 -14.65 26.87 16.04
CA GLY A 25 -15.22 27.75 17.05
C GLY A 25 -15.72 26.99 18.28
N SER A 26 -16.33 25.81 18.10
CA SER A 26 -16.75 24.94 19.22
C SER A 26 -15.58 24.43 20.05
N TYR A 27 -14.37 24.37 19.47
CA TYR A 27 -13.14 24.06 20.17
C TYR A 27 -12.44 25.32 20.71
N GLY A 28 -13.09 26.48 20.68
CA GLY A 28 -12.52 27.74 21.16
C GLY A 28 -11.40 28.30 20.28
N LEU A 29 -11.28 27.82 19.03
CA LEU A 29 -10.35 28.37 18.06
C LEU A 29 -11.03 29.50 17.28
N THR A 30 -10.30 30.57 17.01
CA THR A 30 -10.82 31.77 16.32
C THR A 30 -10.00 32.05 15.08
N GLY A 31 -10.64 32.54 14.03
CA GLY A 31 -9.95 32.90 12.79
C GLY A 31 -10.71 33.92 11.95
N ILE A 32 -10.28 34.05 10.70
CA ILE A 32 -10.95 34.87 9.69
C ILE A 32 -11.53 33.93 8.63
N ALA A 33 -12.80 34.13 8.28
CA ALA A 33 -13.36 33.58 7.05
C ALA A 33 -13.63 34.72 6.07
N ILE A 34 -13.30 34.52 4.80
CA ILE A 34 -13.60 35.47 3.73
C ILE A 34 -14.55 34.84 2.72
N SER A 35 -15.41 35.65 2.11
CA SER A 35 -16.22 35.25 0.97
C SER A 35 -16.22 36.37 -0.07
N ALA A 36 -16.13 35.99 -1.35
CA ALA A 36 -16.27 36.96 -2.44
C ALA A 36 -17.73 37.43 -2.61
N ASP A 37 -18.69 36.62 -2.18
CA ASP A 37 -20.11 36.97 -2.19
C ASP A 37 -20.42 38.02 -1.11
N SER A 38 -21.47 38.82 -1.31
CA SER A 38 -21.90 39.87 -0.36
C SER A 38 -22.65 39.34 0.87
N GLY A 39 -22.94 38.03 0.91
CA GLY A 39 -23.65 37.37 1.99
C GLY A 39 -23.65 35.85 1.82
N THR A 40 -24.50 35.17 2.60
CA THR A 40 -24.82 33.74 2.38
C THR A 40 -25.62 33.54 1.10
N ALA A 41 -25.89 32.29 0.73
CA ALA A 41 -26.76 31.90 -0.37
C ALA A 41 -27.99 32.79 -0.53
N ASP A 42 -28.15 33.37 -1.72
CA ASP A 42 -29.37 34.05 -2.17
C ASP A 42 -30.30 33.11 -2.97
N THR A 43 -29.80 31.93 -3.35
CA THR A 43 -30.54 30.90 -4.09
C THR A 43 -30.54 29.56 -3.35
N PRO A 44 -31.61 28.74 -3.49
CA PRO A 44 -31.83 27.57 -2.62
C PRO A 44 -30.74 26.49 -2.66
N ARG A 45 -30.05 26.30 -3.80
CA ARG A 45 -28.94 25.34 -4.00
C ARG A 45 -29.23 23.96 -3.38
N ALA A 46 -28.29 23.33 -2.66
CA ALA A 46 -28.51 22.03 -2.02
C ALA A 46 -29.57 22.13 -0.89
N HIS A 47 -30.20 21.01 -0.53
CA HIS A 47 -31.31 21.04 0.45
C HIS A 47 -31.49 19.80 1.32
N ILE A 48 -31.20 18.62 0.78
CA ILE A 48 -31.22 17.41 1.58
C ILE A 48 -30.03 17.45 2.52
N THR A 49 -30.29 17.47 3.82
CA THR A 49 -29.29 17.21 4.86
C THR A 49 -29.54 15.81 5.42
N ASN A 50 -28.61 14.90 5.16
CA ASN A 50 -28.72 13.51 5.57
C ASN A 50 -28.31 13.30 7.04
N MET A 51 -28.52 12.09 7.56
CA MET A 51 -28.26 11.79 8.96
C MET A 51 -26.77 11.93 9.33
N ALA A 52 -25.85 11.58 8.43
CA ALA A 52 -24.41 11.71 8.67
C ALA A 52 -23.98 13.17 8.90
N ALA A 53 -24.53 14.12 8.12
CA ALA A 53 -24.27 15.54 8.32
C ALA A 53 -25.00 16.09 9.56
N MET A 54 -26.24 15.67 9.81
CA MET A 54 -26.97 16.04 11.02
C MET A 54 -26.25 15.58 12.30
N GLU A 55 -25.63 14.40 12.31
CA GLU A 55 -24.80 13.95 13.44
C GLU A 55 -23.61 14.87 13.71
N CYS A 56 -22.95 15.38 12.66
CA CYS A 56 -21.86 16.34 12.81
C CYS A 56 -22.37 17.64 13.45
N LEU A 57 -23.49 18.17 12.96
CA LEU A 57 -24.09 19.41 13.50
C LEU A 57 -24.63 19.22 14.92
N ARG A 58 -25.18 18.05 15.22
CA ARG A 58 -25.66 17.65 16.55
C ARG A 58 -24.55 17.65 17.61
N ASP A 59 -23.31 17.31 17.22
CA ASP A 59 -22.15 17.34 18.14
C ASP A 59 -21.95 18.71 18.80
N ILE A 60 -22.34 19.78 18.10
CA ILE A 60 -22.26 21.17 18.58
C ILE A 60 -23.63 21.80 18.82
N GLY A 61 -24.70 20.98 18.86
CA GLY A 61 -26.08 21.40 19.15
C GLY A 61 -26.80 22.15 18.03
N LEU A 62 -26.23 22.19 16.82
CA LEU A 62 -26.80 22.91 15.68
C LEU A 62 -27.93 22.16 14.97
N ASP A 63 -28.07 20.85 15.21
CA ASP A 63 -29.19 20.05 14.70
C ASP A 63 -30.55 20.68 15.05
N ARG A 64 -30.68 21.21 16.27
CA ARG A 64 -31.92 21.87 16.74
C ARG A 64 -32.24 23.15 16.01
N ASP A 65 -31.22 23.94 15.67
CA ASP A 65 -31.42 25.19 14.93
C ASP A 65 -31.74 24.90 13.47
N VAL A 66 -31.12 23.87 12.89
CA VAL A 66 -31.47 23.34 11.57
C VAL A 66 -32.91 22.82 11.55
N ASP A 67 -33.33 22.01 12.52
CA ASP A 67 -34.70 21.48 12.62
C ASP A 67 -35.76 22.59 12.75
N ARG A 68 -35.41 23.74 13.33
CA ARG A 68 -36.32 24.90 13.42
C ARG A 68 -36.62 25.51 12.06
N VAL A 69 -35.64 25.54 11.17
CA VAL A 69 -35.74 26.19 9.84
C VAL A 69 -36.00 25.20 8.71
N ALA A 70 -35.80 23.89 8.94
CA ALA A 70 -36.10 22.84 7.99
C ALA A 70 -37.61 22.73 7.69
N SER A 71 -37.92 22.21 6.51
CA SER A 71 -39.29 21.97 6.07
C SER A 71 -39.95 20.88 6.93
N ARG A 72 -41.24 21.08 7.27
CA ARG A 72 -42.01 20.21 8.18
C ARG A 72 -43.03 19.34 7.42
N HIS A 73 -43.84 18.59 8.17
CA HIS A 73 -45.07 17.92 7.69
C HIS A 73 -44.90 16.77 6.69
N GLY A 74 -43.80 16.00 6.77
CA GLY A 74 -43.63 14.83 5.90
C GLY A 74 -43.48 15.19 4.42
N CYS A 75 -43.05 16.41 4.10
CA CYS A 75 -42.89 16.88 2.73
C CYS A 75 -41.87 16.09 1.89
N MET A 76 -41.09 15.20 2.52
CA MET A 76 -40.08 14.35 1.89
C MET A 76 -40.55 12.91 1.64
N GLU A 77 -41.84 12.62 1.85
CA GLU A 77 -42.35 11.24 1.86
C GLU A 77 -42.13 10.51 0.53
N HIS A 78 -42.27 11.23 -0.59
CA HIS A 78 -42.17 10.63 -1.92
C HIS A 78 -41.37 11.47 -2.92
N THR A 79 -40.73 10.75 -3.85
CA THR A 79 -40.36 11.26 -5.17
C THR A 79 -41.35 10.71 -6.18
N ARG A 80 -41.82 11.54 -7.12
CA ARG A 80 -42.80 11.13 -8.14
C ARG A 80 -42.38 11.51 -9.56
N TRP A 81 -42.89 10.76 -10.52
CA TRP A 81 -42.84 11.05 -11.96
C TRP A 81 -44.24 11.37 -12.46
N CYS A 82 -44.40 12.47 -13.19
CA CYS A 82 -45.71 12.98 -13.63
C CYS A 82 -45.60 13.77 -14.94
N GLN A 83 -46.71 14.03 -15.62
CA GLN A 83 -46.72 14.81 -16.87
C GLN A 83 -46.75 16.33 -16.67
N SER A 84 -47.24 16.77 -15.52
CA SER A 84 -47.15 18.13 -15.00
C SER A 84 -47.42 18.10 -13.50
N MET A 85 -47.24 19.21 -12.81
CA MET A 85 -47.56 19.31 -11.38
C MET A 85 -49.03 19.01 -11.11
N ALA A 86 -49.94 19.47 -11.97
CA ALA A 86 -51.38 19.24 -11.89
C ALA A 86 -51.84 17.93 -12.58
N GLY A 87 -51.11 17.47 -13.59
CA GLY A 87 -51.49 16.38 -14.49
C GLY A 87 -51.30 14.97 -13.95
N ALA A 88 -51.35 13.99 -14.86
CA ALA A 88 -51.30 12.57 -14.53
C ALA A 88 -49.96 12.16 -13.89
N GLU A 89 -50.04 11.35 -12.84
CA GLU A 89 -48.90 10.70 -12.20
C GLU A 89 -48.59 9.39 -12.93
N LEU A 90 -47.31 9.17 -13.22
CA LEU A 90 -46.79 8.00 -13.93
C LEU A 90 -46.28 6.94 -12.96
N ALA A 91 -45.56 7.38 -11.93
CA ALA A 91 -45.00 6.54 -10.88
C ALA A 91 -44.67 7.36 -9.64
N ARG A 92 -44.48 6.66 -8.53
CA ARG A 92 -44.06 7.22 -7.24
C ARG A 92 -43.23 6.19 -6.49
N VAL A 93 -42.22 6.68 -5.77
CA VAL A 93 -41.44 5.90 -4.80
C VAL A 93 -41.44 6.61 -3.46
N TYR A 94 -41.31 5.85 -2.39
CA TYR A 94 -40.90 6.43 -1.12
C TYR A 94 -39.47 6.97 -1.23
N SER A 95 -39.14 7.93 -0.38
CA SER A 95 -37.84 8.57 -0.40
C SER A 95 -37.36 8.88 1.02
N TRP A 96 -36.04 9.02 1.17
CA TRP A 96 -35.41 9.56 2.38
C TRP A 96 -35.76 8.79 3.67
N GLY A 97 -35.92 7.47 3.57
CA GLY A 97 -36.24 6.60 4.71
C GLY A 97 -37.72 6.46 5.03
N HIS A 98 -38.63 7.01 4.21
CA HIS A 98 -40.08 6.90 4.41
C HIS A 98 -40.72 5.60 3.91
N ASP A 99 -39.96 4.70 3.25
CA ASP A 99 -40.46 3.38 2.88
C ASP A 99 -40.74 2.57 4.16
N PRO A 100 -41.97 2.10 4.40
CA PRO A 100 -42.29 1.27 5.56
C PRO A 100 -41.38 0.05 5.74
N GLN A 101 -40.81 -0.49 4.66
CA GLN A 101 -39.87 -1.62 4.71
C GLN A 101 -38.46 -1.22 5.12
N ARG A 102 -38.09 0.06 4.99
CA ARG A 102 -36.75 0.59 5.25
C ARG A 102 -36.68 1.56 6.43
N MET A 103 -37.81 2.05 6.94
CA MET A 103 -37.84 3.05 8.00
C MET A 103 -37.05 2.61 9.25
N GLY A 104 -37.16 1.34 9.63
CA GLY A 104 -36.38 0.78 10.73
C GLY A 104 -34.86 0.78 10.47
N ASP A 105 -34.40 0.67 9.22
CA ASP A 105 -32.98 0.76 8.89
C ASP A 105 -32.44 2.19 9.18
N TYR A 106 -33.24 3.21 8.85
CA TYR A 106 -32.89 4.61 9.13
C TYR A 106 -32.92 4.91 10.63
N GLU A 107 -33.95 4.46 11.35
CA GLU A 107 -34.06 4.65 12.80
C GLU A 107 -32.94 3.95 13.59
N ARG A 108 -32.46 2.79 13.14
CA ARG A 108 -31.33 2.10 13.76
C ARG A 108 -29.97 2.72 13.42
N ALA A 109 -29.86 3.44 12.29
CA ALA A 109 -28.58 3.96 11.82
C ALA A 109 -28.11 5.20 12.59
N SER A 110 -29.04 6.04 13.09
CA SER A 110 -28.70 7.35 13.66
C SER A 110 -29.79 7.85 14.61
N PRO A 111 -29.44 8.66 15.64
CA PRO A 111 -30.46 9.39 16.41
C PRO A 111 -31.05 10.57 15.62
N CYS A 112 -30.44 10.94 14.49
CA CYS A 112 -30.87 12.04 13.63
C CYS A 112 -31.83 11.55 12.53
N LYS A 113 -32.56 12.48 11.92
CA LYS A 113 -33.40 12.21 10.75
C LYS A 113 -32.93 13.04 9.55
N PRO A 114 -33.16 12.59 8.31
CA PRO A 114 -32.98 13.44 7.14
C PRO A 114 -33.87 14.69 7.21
N ALA A 115 -33.38 15.82 6.70
CA ALA A 115 -34.09 17.10 6.70
C ALA A 115 -34.01 17.78 5.33
N ASP A 116 -35.08 18.48 4.94
CA ASP A 116 -35.10 19.36 3.77
C ASP A 116 -34.90 20.81 4.24
N VAL A 117 -33.68 21.30 4.08
CA VAL A 117 -33.25 22.64 4.47
C VAL A 117 -32.40 23.26 3.34
N PRO A 118 -32.97 24.16 2.52
CA PRO A 118 -32.20 24.81 1.46
C PRO A 118 -31.02 25.61 2.02
N GLN A 119 -29.96 25.80 1.22
CA GLN A 119 -28.77 26.54 1.64
C GLN A 119 -29.05 28.00 2.05
N THR A 120 -30.12 28.60 1.52
CA THR A 120 -30.62 29.93 1.96
C THR A 120 -31.01 29.97 3.43
N LEU A 121 -31.28 28.82 4.05
CA LEU A 121 -31.61 28.70 5.47
C LEU A 121 -30.48 28.05 6.27
N LEU A 122 -29.77 27.06 5.69
CA LEU A 122 -28.66 26.39 6.37
C LEU A 122 -27.44 27.30 6.57
N GLU A 123 -27.01 28.01 5.52
CA GLU A 123 -25.79 28.84 5.61
C GLU A 123 -25.88 29.94 6.67
N PRO A 124 -27.01 30.68 6.81
CA PRO A 124 -27.18 31.64 7.90
C PRO A 124 -27.02 31.02 9.29
N VAL A 125 -27.56 29.82 9.53
CA VAL A 125 -27.42 29.12 10.83
C VAL A 125 -25.95 28.85 11.15
N LEU A 126 -25.20 28.34 10.15
CA LEU A 126 -23.77 28.07 10.30
C LEU A 126 -22.96 29.36 10.51
N VAL A 127 -23.17 30.38 9.67
CA VAL A 127 -22.47 31.67 9.76
C VAL A 127 -22.75 32.35 11.10
N GLN A 128 -24.00 32.31 11.56
CA GLN A 128 -24.37 32.85 12.86
C GLN A 128 -23.62 32.15 13.98
N TYR A 129 -23.61 30.81 14.03
CA TYR A 129 -22.89 30.07 15.05
C TYR A 129 -21.39 30.36 15.02
N ALA A 130 -20.75 30.37 13.85
CA ALA A 130 -19.34 30.65 13.70
C ALA A 130 -18.96 32.03 14.26
N VAL A 131 -19.75 33.07 13.95
CA VAL A 131 -19.53 34.44 14.47
C VAL A 131 -19.70 34.50 15.98
N HIS A 132 -20.74 33.86 16.53
CA HIS A 132 -20.96 33.83 17.99
C HIS A 132 -19.83 33.09 18.73
N ASN A 133 -19.11 32.20 18.04
CA ASN A 133 -17.96 31.46 18.58
C ASN A 133 -16.60 32.02 18.12
N GLY A 134 -16.55 33.30 17.74
CA GLY A 134 -15.30 34.06 17.64
C GLY A 134 -14.66 34.12 16.25
N PHE A 135 -15.26 33.52 15.21
CA PHE A 135 -14.79 33.73 13.84
C PHE A 135 -15.21 35.11 13.31
N ARG A 136 -14.26 35.80 12.67
CA ARG A 136 -14.52 37.06 11.96
C ARG A 136 -14.80 36.77 10.49
N ILE A 137 -16.05 36.92 10.09
CA ILE A 137 -16.47 36.66 8.72
C ILE A 137 -16.48 37.98 7.93
N ARG A 138 -15.81 38.00 6.78
CA ARG A 138 -15.76 39.14 5.85
C ARG A 138 -16.32 38.73 4.50
N PHE A 139 -17.56 39.13 4.24
CA PHE A 139 -18.14 39.11 2.90
C PHE A 139 -17.51 40.20 2.03
N ASP A 140 -17.81 40.18 0.73
CA ASP A 140 -17.25 41.10 -0.26
C ASP A 140 -15.71 41.16 -0.21
N THR A 141 -15.05 40.04 0.13
CA THR A 141 -13.59 39.94 0.25
C THR A 141 -13.08 38.78 -0.59
N LYS A 142 -12.48 39.10 -1.73
CA LYS A 142 -12.04 38.14 -2.73
C LYS A 142 -10.57 37.78 -2.58
N LEU A 143 -10.24 36.49 -2.59
CA LEU A 143 -8.87 36.01 -2.73
C LEU A 143 -8.36 36.27 -4.16
N LEU A 144 -7.19 36.88 -4.28
CA LEU A 144 -6.54 37.16 -5.57
C LEU A 144 -5.38 36.21 -5.84
N SER A 145 -4.57 35.92 -4.83
CA SER A 145 -3.44 34.98 -4.90
C SER A 145 -3.07 34.46 -3.51
N LEU A 146 -2.34 33.36 -3.47
CA LEU A 146 -1.72 32.84 -2.26
C LEU A 146 -0.26 32.52 -2.53
N THR A 147 0.59 32.75 -1.53
CA THR A 147 2.01 32.39 -1.57
C THR A 147 2.33 31.66 -0.26
N VAL A 148 3.07 30.57 -0.37
CA VAL A 148 3.61 29.84 0.77
C VAL A 148 5.08 30.23 0.87
N ASP A 149 5.48 30.85 1.97
CA ASP A 149 6.86 31.28 2.16
C ASP A 149 7.70 30.05 2.55
N ASP A 150 8.57 29.58 1.66
CA ASP A 150 9.42 28.38 1.87
C ASP A 150 10.73 28.70 2.65
N ASP A 151 10.97 29.97 3.02
CA ASP A 151 12.25 30.49 3.50
C ASP A 151 12.38 30.66 5.04
N ASP A 152 11.33 30.43 5.83
CA ASP A 152 11.35 30.57 7.31
C ASP A 152 10.80 29.31 8.01
N ASP A 153 11.35 28.96 9.17
CA ASP A 153 10.93 27.86 10.08
C ASP A 153 9.44 27.88 10.51
N ASN A 154 8.61 28.80 9.99
CA ASN A 154 7.25 29.10 10.46
C ASN A 154 6.11 28.72 9.49
N ASP A 155 6.36 28.18 8.29
CA ASP A 155 5.33 27.74 7.33
C ASP A 155 4.18 28.78 7.11
N ILE A 156 4.52 30.07 7.04
CA ILE A 156 3.50 31.14 6.93
C ILE A 156 2.96 31.21 5.50
N ILE A 157 1.63 31.25 5.39
CA ILE A 157 0.89 31.42 4.14
C ILE A 157 0.44 32.87 4.04
N THR A 158 0.79 33.54 2.95
CA THR A 158 0.37 34.91 2.65
C THR A 158 -0.71 34.90 1.57
N ALA A 159 -1.94 35.24 1.95
CA ALA A 159 -3.06 35.44 1.04
C ALA A 159 -3.20 36.92 0.67
N THR A 160 -3.19 37.23 -0.63
CA THR A 160 -3.52 38.58 -1.12
C THR A 160 -5.01 38.64 -1.42
N VAL A 161 -5.71 39.58 -0.79
CA VAL A 161 -7.16 39.72 -0.89
C VAL A 161 -7.54 41.14 -1.29
N ARG A 162 -8.75 41.29 -1.83
CA ARG A 162 -9.35 42.58 -2.15
C ARG A 162 -10.73 42.69 -1.51
N ASP A 163 -10.93 43.78 -0.78
CA ASP A 163 -12.25 44.20 -0.35
C ASP A 163 -12.98 44.80 -1.56
N GLU A 164 -14.08 44.19 -1.99
CA GLU A 164 -14.84 44.59 -3.17
C GLU A 164 -15.71 45.83 -2.92
N LEU A 165 -15.92 46.24 -1.66
CA LEU A 165 -16.62 47.47 -1.31
C LEU A 165 -15.69 48.69 -1.35
N SER A 166 -14.49 48.56 -0.76
CA SER A 166 -13.50 49.67 -0.72
C SER A 166 -12.50 49.64 -1.87
N HIS A 167 -12.49 48.55 -2.66
CA HIS A 167 -11.47 48.23 -3.67
C HIS A 167 -10.03 48.21 -3.13
N THR A 168 -9.86 48.09 -1.81
CA THR A 168 -8.54 48.06 -1.19
C THR A 168 -7.98 46.65 -1.21
N GLU A 169 -6.77 46.52 -1.76
CA GLU A 169 -5.98 45.28 -1.69
C GLU A 169 -5.10 45.27 -0.44
N TYR A 170 -5.09 44.14 0.25
CA TYR A 170 -4.28 43.93 1.44
C TYR A 170 -3.91 42.45 1.59
N LYS A 171 -2.99 42.17 2.52
CA LYS A 171 -2.50 40.80 2.77
C LYS A 171 -3.07 40.24 4.07
N ILE A 172 -3.34 38.94 4.10
CA ILE A 172 -3.62 38.18 5.32
C ILE A 172 -2.53 37.11 5.44
N ARG A 173 -1.75 37.15 6.52
CA ARG A 173 -0.82 36.08 6.87
C ARG A 173 -1.52 35.09 7.78
N THR A 174 -1.32 33.81 7.50
CA THR A 174 -1.97 32.73 8.24
C THR A 174 -1.06 31.53 8.38
N ARG A 175 -1.24 30.77 9.45
CA ARG A 175 -0.56 29.48 9.62
C ARG A 175 -1.28 28.36 8.88
N TYR A 176 -2.62 28.41 8.85
CA TYR A 176 -3.45 27.45 8.14
C TYR A 176 -4.40 28.15 7.16
N LEU A 177 -4.50 27.62 5.94
CA LEU A 177 -5.43 28.12 4.92
C LEU A 177 -6.38 27.01 4.48
N PHE A 178 -7.68 27.33 4.42
CA PHE A 178 -8.73 26.39 4.04
C PHE A 178 -9.42 26.84 2.76
N GLY A 179 -9.17 26.13 1.66
CA GLY A 179 -9.84 26.33 0.37
C GLY A 179 -11.23 25.71 0.35
N ALA A 180 -12.24 26.49 0.73
CA ALA A 180 -13.66 26.17 0.66
C ALA A 180 -14.39 27.06 -0.38
N ASP A 181 -13.65 27.48 -1.41
CA ASP A 181 -14.00 28.52 -2.40
C ASP A 181 -14.72 27.96 -3.64
N GLY A 182 -15.29 26.76 -3.51
CA GLY A 182 -16.25 26.18 -4.43
C GLY A 182 -15.68 25.63 -5.73
N ALA A 183 -16.57 25.35 -6.68
CA ALA A 183 -16.26 24.62 -7.91
C ALA A 183 -15.25 25.30 -8.86
N ARG A 184 -14.88 26.55 -8.62
CA ARG A 184 -13.84 27.28 -9.37
C ARG A 184 -12.68 27.68 -8.48
N SER A 185 -12.38 26.84 -7.48
CA SER A 185 -11.38 27.10 -6.45
C SER A 185 -10.08 27.66 -7.02
N LEU A 186 -9.77 28.88 -6.58
CA LEU A 186 -8.48 29.53 -6.80
C LEU A 186 -7.39 28.80 -6.02
N VAL A 187 -7.69 28.37 -4.79
CA VAL A 187 -6.72 27.68 -3.93
C VAL A 187 -6.20 26.40 -4.58
N VAL A 188 -7.11 25.56 -5.10
CA VAL A 188 -6.76 24.34 -5.85
C VAL A 188 -5.89 24.66 -7.08
N ARG A 189 -6.18 25.77 -7.77
CA ARG A 189 -5.45 26.20 -8.96
C ARG A 189 -4.03 26.68 -8.64
N GLU A 190 -3.88 27.55 -7.65
CA GLU A 190 -2.56 28.08 -7.22
C GLU A 190 -1.64 26.97 -6.69
N LEU A 191 -2.21 25.96 -6.01
CA LEU A 191 -1.44 24.80 -5.54
C LEU A 191 -1.15 23.75 -6.63
N GLY A 192 -1.74 23.89 -7.82
CA GLY A 192 -1.57 22.96 -8.92
C GLY A 192 -2.12 21.55 -8.64
N PHE A 193 -3.17 21.43 -7.84
CA PHE A 193 -3.73 20.10 -7.52
C PHE A 193 -4.34 19.45 -8.76
N PRO A 194 -4.00 18.17 -9.05
CA PRO A 194 -4.54 17.46 -10.19
C PRO A 194 -6.04 17.19 -9.99
N LEU A 195 -6.81 17.47 -11.04
CA LEU A 195 -8.25 17.25 -11.09
C LEU A 195 -8.55 16.19 -12.15
N ARG A 196 -9.11 15.04 -11.76
CA ARG A 196 -9.71 14.09 -12.70
C ARG A 196 -11.01 14.68 -13.19
N ARG A 197 -11.15 14.84 -14.50
CA ARG A 197 -12.34 15.41 -15.15
C ARG A 197 -12.88 14.44 -16.19
N LYS A 198 -14.17 14.17 -16.16
CA LYS A 198 -14.89 13.56 -17.29
C LYS A 198 -15.75 14.62 -17.99
N PRO A 199 -16.15 14.39 -19.25
CA PRO A 199 -17.09 15.29 -19.94
C PRO A 199 -18.36 15.49 -19.09
N GLY A 200 -18.73 16.74 -18.89
CA GLY A 200 -19.97 17.08 -18.17
C GLY A 200 -21.22 16.73 -18.98
N GLN A 201 -22.37 16.70 -18.31
CA GLN A 201 -23.65 16.27 -18.91
C GLN A 201 -24.47 17.44 -19.50
N GLY A 202 -23.83 18.59 -19.76
CA GLY A 202 -24.47 19.79 -20.29
C GLY A 202 -24.97 20.78 -19.22
N PRO A 203 -25.53 21.92 -19.66
CA PRO A 203 -26.07 22.93 -18.77
C PRO A 203 -27.46 22.56 -18.24
N ALA A 204 -27.70 22.90 -16.98
CA ALA A 204 -29.03 22.97 -16.39
C ALA A 204 -29.38 24.42 -16.03
N TYR A 205 -30.66 24.74 -16.12
CA TYR A 205 -31.20 26.06 -15.77
C TYR A 205 -32.11 25.91 -14.56
N ASN A 206 -31.75 26.57 -13.48
CA ASN A 206 -32.61 26.70 -12.31
C ASN A 206 -33.48 27.94 -12.48
N VAL A 207 -34.79 27.78 -12.31
CA VAL A 207 -35.78 28.86 -12.34
C VAL A 207 -36.50 28.84 -11.00
N LEU A 208 -36.22 29.85 -10.17
CA LEU A 208 -36.87 30.02 -8.88
C LEU A 208 -38.23 30.67 -9.10
N VAL A 209 -39.29 30.02 -8.63
CA VAL A 209 -40.68 30.38 -8.89
C VAL A 209 -41.45 30.47 -7.59
N LYS A 210 -42.21 31.55 -7.43
CA LYS A 210 -43.29 31.63 -6.43
C LYS A 210 -44.60 31.24 -7.10
N ALA A 211 -45.21 30.17 -6.62
CA ALA A 211 -46.49 29.65 -7.07
C ALA A 211 -47.11 28.83 -5.93
N ASP A 212 -48.27 29.26 -5.42
CA ASP A 212 -49.02 28.49 -4.42
C ASP A 212 -49.63 27.26 -5.08
N MET A 213 -49.02 26.10 -4.85
CA MET A 213 -49.47 24.81 -5.35
C MET A 213 -50.06 23.94 -4.24
N SER A 214 -50.46 24.51 -3.09
CA SER A 214 -50.98 23.71 -1.97
C SER A 214 -52.21 22.88 -2.33
N HIS A 215 -53.05 23.36 -3.26
CA HIS A 215 -54.21 22.64 -3.78
C HIS A 215 -53.84 21.36 -4.54
N LEU A 216 -52.62 21.27 -5.06
CA LEU A 216 -52.14 20.10 -5.78
C LEU A 216 -51.55 19.06 -4.82
N ILE A 217 -50.79 19.48 -3.81
CA ILE A 217 -49.88 18.59 -3.09
C ILE A 217 -50.57 17.59 -2.13
N GLY A 218 -51.76 17.89 -1.62
CA GLY A 218 -52.43 17.06 -0.60
C GLY A 218 -52.53 15.56 -0.93
N SER A 219 -52.68 15.18 -2.20
CA SER A 219 -52.75 13.77 -2.66
C SER A 219 -51.44 13.25 -3.29
N ARG A 220 -50.41 14.08 -3.35
CA ARG A 220 -49.14 13.85 -4.06
C ARG A 220 -47.94 14.43 -3.31
N MET A 221 -47.98 14.25 -1.98
CA MET A 221 -46.96 14.71 -1.04
C MET A 221 -45.55 14.31 -1.51
N GLY A 222 -44.63 15.26 -1.50
CA GLY A 222 -43.26 15.01 -1.93
C GLY A 222 -42.51 16.31 -2.20
N ASN A 223 -41.19 16.26 -2.09
CA ASN A 223 -40.32 17.43 -2.28
C ASN A 223 -39.67 17.44 -3.66
N LEU A 224 -39.67 16.31 -4.37
CA LEU A 224 -39.08 16.15 -5.70
C LEU A 224 -40.11 15.57 -6.68
N HIS A 225 -40.27 16.26 -7.81
CA HIS A 225 -41.19 15.86 -8.86
C HIS A 225 -40.48 15.89 -10.21
N TRP A 226 -40.27 14.71 -10.78
CA TRP A 226 -39.83 14.57 -12.17
C TRP A 226 -41.03 14.81 -13.08
N VAL A 227 -40.99 15.91 -13.83
CA VAL A 227 -42.02 16.25 -14.80
C VAL A 227 -41.54 15.81 -16.18
N ILE A 228 -42.21 14.80 -16.74
CA ILE A 228 -41.85 14.13 -17.99
C ILE A 228 -43.01 14.26 -18.97
N ARG A 229 -42.73 14.88 -20.12
CA ARG A 229 -43.70 15.20 -21.18
C ARG A 229 -43.25 14.58 -22.51
N PRO A 230 -43.39 13.25 -22.70
CA PRO A 230 -42.97 12.60 -23.94
C PRO A 230 -43.70 13.20 -25.14
N GLY A 231 -42.98 13.43 -26.22
CA GLY A 231 -43.52 14.10 -27.41
C GLY A 231 -43.73 15.60 -27.31
N ASP A 232 -43.28 16.27 -26.23
CA ASP A 232 -43.21 17.73 -26.19
C ASP A 232 -42.09 18.19 -27.14
N ASP A 233 -42.48 18.75 -28.29
CA ASP A 233 -41.60 19.23 -29.36
C ASP A 233 -41.04 20.63 -29.04
N ASP A 234 -40.79 20.91 -27.76
CA ASP A 234 -40.19 22.16 -27.30
C ASP A 234 -38.79 22.31 -27.92
N ALA A 235 -38.58 23.45 -28.60
CA ALA A 235 -37.36 23.72 -29.34
C ALA A 235 -36.16 24.05 -28.42
N VAL A 236 -36.42 24.40 -27.15
CA VAL A 236 -35.40 24.90 -26.23
C VAL A 236 -35.06 23.88 -25.15
N PHE A 237 -36.10 23.31 -24.53
CA PHE A 237 -35.93 22.40 -23.40
C PHE A 237 -36.17 20.94 -23.80
N THR A 238 -35.54 20.02 -23.09
CA THR A 238 -35.89 18.60 -23.21
C THR A 238 -37.33 18.37 -22.72
N PRO A 239 -37.97 17.23 -23.06
CA PRO A 239 -39.28 16.86 -22.52
C PRO A 239 -39.28 16.62 -21.00
N MET A 240 -38.18 16.85 -20.29
CA MET A 240 -38.00 16.54 -18.88
C MET A 240 -37.62 17.79 -18.08
N ALA A 241 -38.10 17.85 -16.84
CA ALA A 241 -37.70 18.83 -15.85
C ALA A 241 -37.83 18.22 -14.44
N ILE A 242 -37.19 18.86 -13.47
CA ILE A 242 -37.41 18.56 -12.05
C ILE A 242 -38.07 19.79 -11.42
N VAL A 243 -39.20 19.59 -10.74
CA VAL A 243 -39.84 20.61 -9.91
C VAL A 243 -39.63 20.21 -8.47
N ARG A 244 -38.86 21.03 -7.75
CA ARG A 244 -38.46 20.77 -6.37
C ARG A 244 -39.09 21.82 -5.46
N MET A 245 -39.57 21.39 -4.30
CA MET A 245 -40.02 22.28 -3.24
C MET A 245 -38.83 23.06 -2.60
N VAL A 246 -39.04 24.35 -2.39
CA VAL A 246 -38.11 25.24 -1.65
C VAL A 246 -38.77 25.69 -0.34
N ARG A 247 -40.06 26.03 -0.39
CA ARG A 247 -40.89 26.38 0.77
C ARG A 247 -42.30 25.82 0.58
N LEU A 248 -42.90 25.35 1.68
CA LEU A 248 -44.23 24.74 1.69
C LEU A 248 -45.33 25.79 1.49
N TRP A 249 -46.21 25.73 0.48
CA TRP A 249 -46.10 25.04 -0.83
C TRP A 249 -46.09 26.11 -1.94
N ASP A 250 -45.41 27.22 -1.67
CA ASP A 250 -45.49 28.48 -2.40
C ASP A 250 -44.21 28.84 -3.15
N GLU A 251 -43.08 28.19 -2.86
CA GLU A 251 -41.79 28.47 -3.49
C GLU A 251 -41.16 27.18 -4.03
N TRP A 252 -40.75 27.22 -5.29
CA TRP A 252 -40.36 26.06 -6.08
C TRP A 252 -39.15 26.35 -6.95
N LEU A 253 -38.29 25.35 -7.14
CA LEU A 253 -37.18 25.39 -8.06
C LEU A 253 -37.48 24.48 -9.26
N PHE A 254 -37.59 25.07 -10.43
CA PHE A 254 -37.74 24.36 -11.69
C PHE A 254 -36.35 24.18 -12.32
N ILE A 255 -35.88 22.94 -12.38
CA ILE A 255 -34.61 22.55 -13.00
C ILE A 255 -34.92 22.08 -14.42
N LEU A 256 -34.48 22.87 -15.40
CA LEU A 256 -34.74 22.67 -16.81
C LEU A 256 -33.46 22.23 -17.52
N PHE A 257 -33.58 21.26 -18.41
CA PHE A 257 -32.46 20.76 -19.22
C PHE A 257 -32.58 21.31 -20.64
N ALA A 258 -31.46 21.80 -21.20
CA ALA A 258 -31.44 22.25 -22.59
C ALA A 258 -31.48 21.08 -23.55
N ARG A 259 -32.15 21.28 -24.69
CA ARG A 259 -32.12 20.33 -25.81
C ARG A 259 -30.81 20.42 -26.61
N ASP A 260 -30.29 21.63 -26.75
CA ASP A 260 -29.02 21.94 -27.37
C ASP A 260 -28.12 22.66 -26.34
N ASN A 261 -26.97 22.05 -26.03
CA ASN A 261 -26.04 22.54 -25.03
C ASN A 261 -25.34 23.84 -25.46
N ASP A 262 -25.27 24.09 -26.77
CA ASP A 262 -24.59 25.24 -27.38
C ASP A 262 -25.55 26.40 -27.70
N ALA A 263 -26.85 26.20 -27.51
CA ALA A 263 -27.86 27.22 -27.72
C ALA A 263 -27.71 28.42 -26.74
N PRO A 264 -28.15 29.63 -27.16
CA PRO A 264 -28.18 30.80 -26.28
C PRO A 264 -29.09 30.56 -25.07
N ALA A 265 -28.89 31.37 -24.02
CA ALA A 265 -29.73 31.30 -22.84
C ALA A 265 -31.21 31.56 -23.19
N PRO A 266 -32.16 30.79 -22.63
CA PRO A 266 -33.58 31.00 -22.88
C PRO A 266 -34.06 32.41 -22.50
N SER A 267 -35.04 32.93 -23.25
CA SER A 267 -35.69 34.21 -22.97
C SER A 267 -36.63 34.12 -21.76
N ALA A 268 -36.96 35.27 -21.17
CA ALA A 268 -37.91 35.33 -20.06
C ALA A 268 -39.30 34.77 -20.44
N GLU A 269 -39.74 34.95 -21.68
CA GLU A 269 -40.98 34.38 -22.20
C GLU A 269 -40.91 32.86 -22.30
N GLN A 270 -39.79 32.32 -22.82
CA GLN A 270 -39.56 30.87 -22.89
C GLN A 270 -39.57 30.22 -21.50
N TYR A 271 -38.98 30.87 -20.48
CA TYR A 271 -39.06 30.40 -19.11
C TYR A 271 -40.49 30.42 -18.56
N ARG A 272 -41.24 31.52 -18.74
CA ARG A 272 -42.64 31.62 -18.28
C ARG A 272 -43.52 30.56 -18.92
N ASP A 273 -43.39 30.37 -20.23
CA ASP A 273 -44.12 29.34 -20.96
C ASP A 273 -43.79 27.94 -20.47
N ARG A 274 -42.49 27.65 -20.23
CA ARG A 274 -42.07 26.37 -19.71
C ARG A 274 -42.61 26.12 -18.30
N VAL A 275 -42.52 27.10 -17.40
CA VAL A 275 -43.07 27.01 -16.03
C VAL A 275 -44.57 26.74 -16.07
N ARG A 276 -45.35 27.52 -16.83
CA ARG A 276 -46.80 27.31 -17.00
C ARG A 276 -47.13 25.90 -17.51
N LYS A 277 -46.41 25.40 -18.53
CA LYS A 277 -46.58 24.03 -19.05
C LYS A 277 -46.29 22.96 -17.98
N LEU A 278 -45.24 23.16 -17.19
CA LEU A 278 -44.80 22.22 -16.15
C LEU A 278 -45.74 22.22 -14.94
N ILE A 279 -46.34 23.36 -14.59
CA ILE A 279 -47.43 23.43 -13.62
C ILE A 279 -48.65 22.69 -14.16
N GLY A 280 -49.12 23.07 -15.36
CA GLY A 280 -50.17 22.37 -16.09
C GLY A 280 -51.60 22.68 -15.64
N ASP A 281 -51.81 23.76 -14.90
CA ASP A 281 -53.10 24.40 -14.63
C ASP A 281 -52.96 25.94 -14.62
N ASP A 282 -54.00 26.66 -14.19
CA ASP A 282 -54.03 28.13 -14.16
C ASP A 282 -53.36 28.76 -12.92
N THR A 283 -52.54 28.01 -12.16
CA THR A 283 -51.86 28.54 -10.97
C THR A 283 -50.96 29.73 -11.34
N PRO A 284 -51.13 30.90 -10.71
CA PRO A 284 -50.25 32.04 -10.93
C PRO A 284 -48.80 31.72 -10.53
N ALA A 285 -47.85 32.03 -11.40
CA ALA A 285 -46.43 31.77 -11.20
C ALA A 285 -45.58 33.01 -11.46
N GLU A 286 -44.83 33.44 -10.45
CA GLU A 286 -43.86 34.53 -10.52
C GLU A 286 -42.44 33.96 -10.60
N ILE A 287 -41.71 34.25 -11.67
CA ILE A 287 -40.28 33.91 -11.75
C ILE A 287 -39.50 34.96 -10.96
N VAL A 288 -38.88 34.52 -9.86
CA VAL A 288 -38.06 35.35 -8.97
C VAL A 288 -36.64 35.49 -9.53
N GLY A 289 -36.08 34.43 -10.11
CA GLY A 289 -34.73 34.44 -10.63
C GLY A 289 -34.39 33.22 -11.46
N THR A 290 -33.36 33.34 -12.29
CA THR A 290 -32.83 32.25 -13.11
C THR A 290 -31.32 32.14 -12.95
N SER A 291 -30.79 30.91 -12.96
CA SER A 291 -29.36 30.66 -12.95
C SER A 291 -28.99 29.46 -13.82
N LYS A 292 -27.80 29.53 -14.43
CA LYS A 292 -27.25 28.47 -15.29
C LYS A 292 -26.09 27.81 -14.55
N TRP A 293 -26.08 26.49 -14.50
CA TRP A 293 -24.97 25.72 -13.93
C TRP A 293 -24.62 24.53 -14.83
N GLN A 294 -23.40 24.00 -14.66
CA GLN A 294 -22.87 22.89 -15.44
C GLN A 294 -22.83 21.63 -14.58
N ILE A 295 -23.32 20.52 -15.14
CA ILE A 295 -23.24 19.21 -14.50
C ILE A 295 -21.82 18.68 -14.69
N ASN A 296 -21.02 18.74 -13.63
CA ASN A 296 -19.60 18.35 -13.65
C ASN A 296 -19.40 16.93 -13.12
N ASP A 297 -18.36 16.25 -13.60
CA ASP A 297 -17.80 15.03 -13.02
C ASP A 297 -16.31 15.30 -12.79
N VAL A 298 -16.00 15.85 -11.61
CA VAL A 298 -14.65 16.31 -11.26
C VAL A 298 -14.32 15.94 -9.82
N VAL A 299 -13.15 15.34 -9.63
CA VAL A 299 -12.59 15.08 -8.29
C VAL A 299 -11.10 15.44 -8.27
N ALA A 300 -10.64 16.05 -7.18
CA ALA A 300 -9.23 16.28 -6.93
C ALA A 300 -8.54 15.00 -6.46
N GLU A 301 -7.34 14.72 -6.95
CA GLU A 301 -6.54 13.59 -6.44
C GLU A 301 -5.80 13.94 -5.14
N THR A 302 -5.69 15.23 -4.84
CA THR A 302 -4.99 15.75 -3.66
C THR A 302 -5.86 16.79 -2.98
N TYR A 303 -6.01 16.66 -1.65
CA TYR A 303 -6.87 17.55 -0.86
C TYR A 303 -6.07 18.54 -0.02
N SER A 304 -4.77 18.31 0.17
CA SER A 304 -3.94 19.17 1.03
C SER A 304 -2.47 19.15 0.65
N LYS A 305 -1.77 20.26 0.91
CA LYS A 305 -0.31 20.39 0.79
C LYS A 305 0.17 21.35 1.87
N GLY A 306 1.14 20.90 2.69
CA GLY A 306 1.59 21.69 3.84
C GLY A 306 0.41 22.00 4.77
N ASN A 307 0.27 23.27 5.16
CA ASN A 307 -0.83 23.76 5.98
C ASN A 307 -2.00 24.35 5.16
N VAL A 308 -2.11 24.00 3.87
CA VAL A 308 -3.25 24.36 3.02
C VAL A 308 -4.12 23.13 2.75
N PHE A 309 -5.41 23.24 3.06
CA PHE A 309 -6.40 22.16 2.95
C PHE A 309 -7.59 22.61 2.11
N CYS A 310 -8.01 21.82 1.13
CA CYS A 310 -9.19 22.09 0.31
C CYS A 310 -10.33 21.13 0.69
N LEU A 311 -11.56 21.63 0.68
CA LEU A 311 -12.75 20.90 1.12
C LEU A 311 -13.99 21.29 0.31
N GLY A 312 -14.98 20.39 0.28
CA GLY A 312 -16.23 20.62 -0.46
C GLY A 312 -16.07 20.68 -1.98
N ASP A 313 -16.90 21.49 -2.64
CA ASP A 313 -16.91 21.67 -4.10
C ASP A 313 -15.56 22.09 -4.71
N ALA A 314 -14.61 22.58 -3.90
CA ALA A 314 -13.23 22.79 -4.35
C ALA A 314 -12.61 21.50 -4.90
N VAL A 315 -12.93 20.35 -4.28
CA VAL A 315 -12.26 19.06 -4.48
C VAL A 315 -13.18 17.91 -4.93
N HIS A 316 -14.50 18.04 -4.85
CA HIS A 316 -15.45 17.07 -5.40
C HIS A 316 -16.66 17.78 -6.03
N ARG A 317 -16.95 17.51 -7.30
CA ARG A 317 -18.02 18.18 -8.08
C ARG A 317 -18.77 17.14 -8.87
N HIS A 318 -20.07 17.09 -8.65
CA HIS A 318 -20.91 16.02 -9.19
C HIS A 318 -22.34 16.53 -9.44
N PRO A 319 -23.18 15.77 -10.18
CA PRO A 319 -24.60 16.06 -10.30
C PRO A 319 -25.30 16.06 -8.93
N PRO A 320 -26.47 16.71 -8.78
CA PRO A 320 -27.18 16.82 -7.50
C PRO A 320 -27.84 15.52 -7.03
N MET A 321 -27.75 14.44 -7.81
CA MET A 321 -28.32 13.14 -7.48
C MET A 321 -27.86 12.66 -6.09
N ASN A 322 -28.74 11.97 -5.38
CA ASN A 322 -28.60 11.56 -3.97
C ASN A 322 -28.47 12.72 -2.94
N GLY A 323 -28.30 13.98 -3.36
CA GLY A 323 -28.11 15.11 -2.45
C GLY A 323 -26.81 15.08 -1.65
N LEU A 324 -25.76 14.40 -2.11
CA LEU A 324 -24.55 14.11 -1.29
C LEU A 324 -23.59 15.29 -1.06
N GLY A 325 -23.64 16.33 -1.90
CA GLY A 325 -22.60 17.37 -1.96
C GLY A 325 -22.43 18.15 -0.66
N SER A 326 -23.46 18.89 -0.22
CA SER A 326 -23.41 19.67 1.02
C SER A 326 -23.18 18.81 2.26
N ASN A 327 -23.71 17.58 2.26
CA ASN A 327 -23.50 16.63 3.35
C ASN A 327 -22.03 16.21 3.47
N THR A 328 -21.36 16.01 2.34
CA THR A 328 -19.94 15.68 2.30
C THR A 328 -19.09 16.88 2.70
N CYS A 329 -19.47 18.10 2.29
CA CYS A 329 -18.83 19.35 2.73
C CYS A 329 -18.79 19.50 4.26
N ILE A 330 -19.91 19.23 4.95
CA ILE A 330 -20.00 19.30 6.42
C ILE A 330 -19.09 18.24 7.05
N GLN A 331 -19.07 17.02 6.50
CA GLN A 331 -18.25 15.93 7.01
C GLN A 331 -16.74 16.14 6.78
N ASP A 332 -16.34 16.77 5.66
CA ASP A 332 -14.94 17.16 5.41
C ASP A 332 -14.46 18.12 6.51
N ALA A 333 -15.27 19.13 6.81
CA ALA A 333 -14.99 20.09 7.86
C ALA A 333 -14.91 19.43 9.25
N TYR A 334 -15.84 18.52 9.56
CA TYR A 334 -15.89 17.80 10.84
C TYR A 334 -14.65 16.92 11.05
N ASN A 335 -14.22 16.19 10.01
CA ASN A 335 -13.01 15.36 10.05
C ASN A 335 -11.74 16.19 10.27
N LEU A 336 -11.65 17.38 9.68
CA LEU A 336 -10.46 18.22 9.73
C LEU A 336 -10.34 19.01 11.05
N ALA A 337 -11.45 19.53 11.59
CA ALA A 337 -11.44 20.48 12.69
C ALA A 337 -10.76 19.96 13.97
N TRP A 338 -11.02 18.71 14.37
CA TRP A 338 -10.45 18.16 15.60
C TRP A 338 -8.96 17.84 15.47
N LYS A 339 -8.53 17.40 14.27
CA LYS A 339 -7.13 17.14 13.95
C LYS A 339 -6.32 18.43 14.05
N LEU A 340 -6.84 19.51 13.46
CA LEU A 340 -6.28 20.84 13.58
C LEU A 340 -6.21 21.30 15.04
N ALA A 341 -7.27 21.10 15.82
CA ALA A 341 -7.29 21.53 17.21
C ALA A 341 -6.21 20.83 18.05
N LEU A 342 -5.96 19.55 17.83
CA LEU A 342 -4.88 18.83 18.53
C LEU A 342 -3.49 19.29 18.08
N VAL A 343 -3.27 19.39 16.77
CA VAL A 343 -1.96 19.81 16.23
C VAL A 343 -1.63 21.25 16.60
N HIS A 344 -2.59 22.16 16.46
CA HIS A 344 -2.41 23.56 16.82
C HIS A 344 -2.07 23.75 18.31
N ARG A 345 -2.65 22.94 19.19
CA ARG A 345 -2.36 22.95 20.64
C ARG A 345 -1.09 22.18 21.02
N GLY A 346 -0.34 21.65 20.06
CA GLY A 346 0.86 20.85 20.31
C GLY A 346 0.58 19.50 20.98
N LYS A 347 -0.64 18.97 20.84
CA LYS A 347 -1.06 17.67 21.40
C LYS A 347 -0.95 16.50 20.44
N ALA A 348 -0.74 16.80 19.16
CA ALA A 348 -0.48 15.80 18.13
C ALA A 348 0.57 16.34 17.16
N ASP A 349 1.33 15.42 16.56
CA ASP A 349 2.26 15.76 15.48
C ASP A 349 1.49 16.19 14.23
N ARG A 350 2.12 17.04 13.38
CA ARG A 350 1.54 17.52 12.12
C ARG A 350 1.07 16.38 11.23
N SER A 351 1.72 15.21 11.27
CA SER A 351 1.35 14.05 10.46
C SER A 351 -0.08 13.57 10.69
N LEU A 352 -0.72 13.93 11.81
CA LEU A 352 -2.15 13.72 12.01
C LEU A 352 -2.99 14.46 10.93
N LEU A 353 -2.58 15.65 10.50
CA LEU A 353 -3.28 16.41 9.46
C LEU A 353 -3.18 15.73 8.09
N ASP A 354 -2.10 15.00 7.82
CA ASP A 354 -1.94 14.29 6.55
C ASP A 354 -3.00 13.18 6.38
N THR A 355 -3.59 12.70 7.49
CA THR A 355 -4.69 11.72 7.45
C THR A 355 -5.98 12.31 6.89
N TYR A 356 -6.16 13.64 6.85
CA TYR A 356 -7.35 14.27 6.27
C TYR A 356 -7.55 13.84 4.81
N GLN A 357 -6.51 13.96 3.97
CA GLN A 357 -6.65 13.56 2.57
C GLN A 357 -6.84 12.04 2.42
N VAL A 358 -6.12 11.24 3.23
CA VAL A 358 -6.18 9.77 3.15
C VAL A 358 -7.58 9.27 3.46
N GLU A 359 -8.29 9.94 4.38
CA GLU A 359 -9.65 9.59 4.77
C GLU A 359 -10.71 10.22 3.84
N ARG A 360 -10.56 11.48 3.45
CA ARG A 360 -11.62 12.25 2.78
C ARG A 360 -11.57 12.23 1.25
N GLN A 361 -10.39 12.08 0.65
CA GLN A 361 -10.28 12.00 -0.81
C GLN A 361 -11.02 10.77 -1.38
N PRO A 362 -10.91 9.56 -0.79
CA PRO A 362 -11.67 8.40 -1.25
C PRO A 362 -13.19 8.60 -1.13
N VAL A 363 -13.66 9.26 -0.07
CA VAL A 363 -15.08 9.57 0.13
C VAL A 363 -15.58 10.53 -0.95
N GLY A 364 -14.85 11.63 -1.21
CA GLY A 364 -15.23 12.57 -2.28
C GLY A 364 -15.24 11.90 -3.66
N SER A 365 -14.29 11.02 -3.93
CA SER A 365 -14.27 10.20 -5.16
C SER A 365 -15.48 9.27 -5.27
N ALA A 366 -15.82 8.56 -4.19
CA ALA A 366 -16.96 7.65 -4.14
C ALA A 366 -18.30 8.39 -4.33
N VAL A 367 -18.45 9.57 -3.72
CA VAL A 367 -19.63 10.42 -3.88
C VAL A 367 -19.78 10.91 -5.32
N VAL A 368 -18.69 11.37 -5.96
CA VAL A 368 -18.71 11.79 -7.37
C VAL A 368 -19.11 10.61 -8.27
N ALA A 369 -18.53 9.42 -8.04
CA ALA A 369 -18.87 8.22 -8.78
C ALA A 369 -20.34 7.82 -8.59
N ARG A 370 -20.84 7.84 -7.34
CA ARG A 370 -22.22 7.46 -7.05
C ARG A 370 -23.22 8.43 -7.67
N ALA A 371 -23.03 9.73 -7.52
CA ALA A 371 -23.97 10.73 -8.05
C ALA A 371 -24.05 10.66 -9.59
N ASN A 372 -22.94 10.38 -10.28
CA ASN A 372 -22.96 10.15 -11.72
C ASN A 372 -23.63 8.83 -12.11
N ARG A 373 -23.43 7.75 -11.34
CA ARG A 373 -24.16 6.50 -11.55
C ARG A 373 -25.66 6.66 -11.29
N ALA A 374 -26.04 7.40 -10.26
CA ALA A 374 -27.43 7.71 -9.94
C ALA A 374 -28.13 8.40 -11.11
N PHE A 375 -27.46 9.33 -11.80
CA PHE A 375 -28.00 9.93 -13.04
C PHE A 375 -28.25 8.88 -14.13
N GLN A 376 -27.33 7.92 -14.29
CA GLN A 376 -27.47 6.83 -15.25
C GLN A 376 -28.58 5.83 -14.88
N ASP A 377 -28.87 5.66 -13.59
CA ASP A 377 -29.93 4.76 -13.11
C ASP A 377 -31.31 5.18 -13.64
N HIS A 378 -31.49 6.44 -14.06
CA HIS A 378 -32.73 6.91 -14.70
C HIS A 378 -32.85 6.55 -16.19
N PHE A 379 -31.80 6.08 -16.87
CA PHE A 379 -31.84 5.92 -18.33
C PHE A 379 -32.87 4.88 -18.78
N THR A 380 -32.97 3.75 -18.08
CA THR A 380 -33.99 2.72 -18.37
C THR A 380 -35.40 3.29 -18.26
N LEU A 381 -35.64 4.13 -17.24
CA LEU A 381 -36.93 4.80 -17.02
C LEU A 381 -37.24 5.78 -18.17
N TRP A 382 -36.26 6.59 -18.55
CA TRP A 382 -36.36 7.56 -19.65
C TRP A 382 -36.60 6.88 -21.00
N ASP A 383 -35.89 5.79 -21.29
CA ASP A 383 -36.10 4.99 -22.51
C ASP A 383 -37.50 4.37 -22.53
N ALA A 384 -37.97 3.84 -21.40
CA ALA A 384 -39.30 3.26 -21.29
C ALA A 384 -40.40 4.31 -21.53
N LEU A 385 -40.20 5.53 -21.04
CA LEU A 385 -41.11 6.67 -21.26
C LEU A 385 -40.95 7.33 -22.63
N GLY A 386 -39.96 6.93 -23.43
CA GLY A 386 -39.71 7.51 -24.75
C GLY A 386 -39.10 8.90 -24.71
N THR A 387 -38.39 9.28 -23.64
CA THR A 387 -37.78 10.62 -23.50
C THR A 387 -36.39 10.71 -24.11
N ASN A 388 -35.75 9.59 -24.40
CA ASN A 388 -34.46 9.54 -25.09
C ASN A 388 -34.65 9.64 -26.61
N THR A 389 -33.72 10.31 -27.28
CA THR A 389 -33.77 10.72 -28.70
C THR A 389 -34.14 9.59 -29.66
N SER A 390 -35.41 9.53 -30.03
CA SER A 390 -35.93 8.81 -31.19
C SER A 390 -37.07 9.64 -31.81
N PRO A 391 -37.23 9.66 -33.14
CA PRO A 391 -38.38 10.28 -33.80
C PRO A 391 -39.74 9.76 -33.31
N ASP A 392 -39.77 8.64 -32.59
CA ASP A 392 -40.98 7.95 -32.11
C ASP A 392 -41.28 8.14 -30.61
N SER A 393 -40.85 9.26 -29.99
CA SER A 393 -41.08 9.55 -28.55
C SER A 393 -42.55 9.40 -28.12
N LYS A 394 -43.49 9.95 -28.90
CA LYS A 394 -44.95 9.85 -28.65
C LYS A 394 -45.42 8.40 -28.70
N ARG A 395 -45.00 7.67 -29.74
CA ARG A 395 -45.36 6.28 -29.97
C ARG A 395 -44.87 5.36 -28.86
N ALA A 396 -43.63 5.56 -28.41
CA ALA A 396 -43.04 4.83 -27.30
C ALA A 396 -43.86 5.02 -26.01
N PHE A 397 -44.32 6.25 -25.73
CA PHE A 397 -45.19 6.51 -24.58
C PHE A 397 -46.58 5.88 -24.75
N GLU A 398 -47.19 5.96 -25.93
CA GLU A 398 -48.49 5.34 -26.24
C GLU A 398 -48.46 3.80 -26.06
N GLU A 399 -47.34 3.16 -26.42
CA GLU A 399 -47.13 1.71 -26.29
C GLU A 399 -47.31 1.20 -24.85
N LEU A 400 -47.08 2.05 -23.82
CA LEU A 400 -47.34 1.70 -22.43
C LEU A 400 -48.80 1.32 -22.15
N THR A 401 -49.74 1.88 -22.91
CA THR A 401 -51.19 1.62 -22.75
C THR A 401 -51.68 0.43 -23.58
N GLU A 402 -50.85 -0.08 -24.48
CA GLU A 402 -51.27 -1.12 -25.42
C GLU A 402 -51.38 -2.49 -24.76
N VAL A 403 -52.40 -3.23 -25.20
CA VAL A 403 -52.59 -4.65 -24.89
C VAL A 403 -51.80 -5.48 -25.91
N SER A 404 -50.48 -5.36 -25.86
CA SER A 404 -49.55 -6.07 -26.74
C SER A 404 -48.35 -6.61 -25.96
N PRO A 405 -47.63 -7.63 -26.47
CA PRO A 405 -46.37 -8.08 -25.88
C PRO A 405 -45.34 -6.95 -25.75
N ALA A 406 -45.29 -6.04 -26.72
CA ALA A 406 -44.42 -4.86 -26.70
C ALA A 406 -44.80 -3.90 -25.56
N GLY A 407 -46.09 -3.57 -25.42
CA GLY A 407 -46.59 -2.74 -24.32
C GLY A 407 -46.38 -3.38 -22.94
N GLN A 408 -46.56 -4.71 -22.83
CA GLN A 408 -46.23 -5.43 -21.60
C GLN A 408 -44.75 -5.32 -21.25
N LYS A 409 -43.84 -5.57 -22.20
CA LYS A 409 -42.40 -5.44 -22.01
C LYS A 409 -42.04 -4.01 -21.59
N ARG A 410 -42.60 -3.00 -22.25
CA ARG A 410 -42.32 -1.59 -21.92
C ARG A 410 -42.78 -1.22 -20.51
N ARG A 411 -43.95 -1.70 -20.06
CA ARG A 411 -44.40 -1.51 -18.67
C ARG A 411 -43.48 -2.20 -17.65
N GLN A 412 -42.92 -3.37 -17.99
CA GLN A 412 -41.92 -4.04 -17.17
C GLN A 412 -40.60 -3.25 -17.11
N ASP A 413 -40.13 -2.75 -18.26
CA ASP A 413 -38.93 -1.91 -18.34
C ASP A 413 -39.12 -0.59 -17.57
N PHE A 414 -40.30 0.04 -17.67
CA PHE A 414 -40.68 1.22 -16.89
C PHE A 414 -40.61 0.94 -15.39
N ARG A 415 -41.24 -0.15 -14.92
CA ARG A 415 -41.20 -0.53 -13.50
C ARG A 415 -39.77 -0.78 -13.02
N ARG A 416 -38.98 -1.54 -13.78
CA ARG A 416 -37.57 -1.80 -13.47
C ARG A 416 -36.77 -0.50 -13.41
N GLY A 417 -37.01 0.43 -14.34
CA GLY A 417 -36.38 1.75 -14.35
C GLY A 417 -36.72 2.56 -13.10
N VAL A 418 -37.99 2.58 -12.67
CA VAL A 418 -38.38 3.21 -11.40
C VAL A 418 -37.65 2.56 -10.22
N GLU A 419 -37.64 1.23 -10.13
CA GLU A 419 -36.97 0.48 -9.06
C GLU A 419 -35.46 0.76 -9.00
N GLN A 420 -34.79 0.91 -10.15
CA GLN A 420 -33.36 1.25 -10.25
C GLN A 420 -33.02 2.60 -9.60
N THR A 421 -33.94 3.58 -9.63
CA THR A 421 -33.72 4.89 -9.00
C THR A 421 -33.76 4.85 -7.46
N THR A 422 -34.17 3.72 -6.86
CA THR A 422 -34.25 3.58 -5.39
C THR A 422 -32.91 3.84 -4.70
N ALA A 423 -31.78 3.51 -5.35
CA ALA A 423 -30.44 3.79 -4.82
C ALA A 423 -30.11 5.29 -4.75
N GLU A 424 -30.88 6.15 -5.42
CA GLU A 424 -30.82 7.60 -5.23
C GLU A 424 -31.51 8.03 -3.93
N PHE A 425 -32.74 7.56 -3.71
CA PHE A 425 -33.63 8.05 -2.64
C PHE A 425 -33.51 7.27 -1.32
N HIS A 426 -32.88 6.09 -1.35
CA HIS A 426 -32.65 5.21 -0.20
C HIS A 426 -31.19 4.77 -0.06
N GLY A 427 -30.26 5.61 -0.49
CA GLY A 427 -28.81 5.37 -0.44
C GLY A 427 -28.18 5.43 0.96
N LEU A 428 -28.77 4.74 1.94
CA LEU A 428 -28.32 4.79 3.33
C LEU A 428 -26.86 4.32 3.51
N GLY A 429 -26.44 3.33 2.73
CA GLY A 429 -25.08 2.79 2.75
C GLY A 429 -24.04 3.83 2.31
N ILE A 430 -24.27 4.54 1.20
CA ILE A 430 -23.35 5.60 0.76
C ILE A 430 -23.36 6.81 1.72
N GLU A 431 -24.48 7.07 2.39
CA GLU A 431 -24.62 8.16 3.36
C GLU A 431 -23.89 7.90 4.69
N MET A 432 -23.95 6.66 5.22
CA MET A 432 -23.51 6.33 6.58
C MET A 432 -22.30 5.37 6.64
N GLY A 433 -22.10 4.55 5.61
CA GLY A 433 -21.16 3.43 5.58
C GLY A 433 -19.72 3.80 5.24
N GLN A 434 -19.24 4.99 5.62
CA GLN A 434 -17.84 5.34 5.40
C GLN A 434 -16.92 4.48 6.28
N HIS A 435 -15.83 3.99 5.68
CA HIS A 435 -14.77 3.28 6.39
C HIS A 435 -13.42 3.95 6.10
N TYR A 436 -12.72 4.37 7.16
CA TYR A 436 -11.43 5.04 7.07
C TYR A 436 -10.26 4.09 7.26
N ARG A 437 -9.20 4.32 6.49
CA ARG A 437 -7.90 3.66 6.68
C ARG A 437 -6.81 4.71 6.65
N SER A 438 -6.18 4.98 7.78
CA SER A 438 -5.12 5.99 7.90
C SER A 438 -4.30 5.73 9.16
N LYS A 439 -3.23 6.50 9.40
CA LYS A 439 -2.48 6.46 10.66
C LYS A 439 -3.30 6.95 11.88
N ALA A 440 -4.45 7.59 11.65
CA ALA A 440 -5.42 7.95 12.69
C ALA A 440 -6.50 6.87 12.89
N VAL A 441 -6.28 5.66 12.38
CA VAL A 441 -7.06 4.45 12.64
C VAL A 441 -6.06 3.36 13.00
N TYR A 442 -6.26 2.70 14.14
CA TYR A 442 -5.41 1.59 14.56
C TYR A 442 -6.15 0.27 14.31
N ASP A 443 -5.70 -0.49 13.31
CA ASP A 443 -6.28 -1.76 12.87
C ASP A 443 -5.24 -2.90 12.85
N ALA A 444 -4.06 -2.71 13.43
CA ALA A 444 -2.95 -3.66 13.37
C ALA A 444 -3.22 -4.97 14.14
N ASP A 445 -4.10 -4.92 15.14
CA ASP A 445 -4.52 -6.06 15.94
C ASP A 445 -5.69 -6.83 15.31
N GLU A 446 -6.27 -6.33 14.21
CA GLU A 446 -7.39 -6.99 13.55
C GLU A 446 -6.89 -8.19 12.74
N PRO A 447 -7.47 -9.39 12.95
CA PRO A 447 -6.98 -10.62 12.32
C PRO A 447 -7.25 -10.64 10.81
N GLU A 448 -8.29 -9.94 10.36
CA GLU A 448 -8.76 -9.90 8.99
C GLU A 448 -9.07 -8.45 8.59
N PRO A 449 -8.79 -8.04 7.35
CA PRO A 449 -9.10 -6.70 6.89
C PRO A 449 -10.60 -6.44 6.87
N TRP A 450 -11.00 -5.18 7.08
CA TRP A 450 -12.39 -4.75 6.99
C TRP A 450 -13.04 -5.16 5.68
N LYS A 451 -14.26 -5.68 5.78
CA LYS A 451 -15.16 -5.94 4.65
C LYS A 451 -16.59 -5.59 5.05
N PRO A 452 -17.42 -5.11 4.11
CA PRO A 452 -18.86 -5.00 4.34
C PRO A 452 -19.45 -6.36 4.72
N THR A 453 -20.44 -6.35 5.60
CA THR A 453 -21.17 -7.56 6.06
C THR A 453 -22.66 -7.39 5.79
N GLY A 454 -23.46 -8.43 6.09
CA GLY A 454 -24.92 -8.36 5.99
C GLY A 454 -25.41 -7.90 4.62
N ARG A 455 -26.43 -7.04 4.60
CA ARG A 455 -26.98 -6.49 3.35
C ARG A 455 -26.01 -5.50 2.69
N ALA A 456 -25.14 -4.86 3.46
CA ALA A 456 -24.11 -3.96 2.92
C ALA A 456 -23.05 -4.70 2.09
N ALA A 457 -22.87 -6.02 2.28
CA ALA A 457 -22.05 -6.85 1.41
C ALA A 457 -22.68 -7.09 0.02
N GLU A 458 -24.02 -7.07 -0.06
CA GLU A 458 -24.76 -7.22 -1.31
C GLU A 458 -24.84 -5.89 -2.06
N ASP A 459 -25.20 -4.81 -1.35
CA ASP A 459 -25.28 -3.46 -1.91
C ASP A 459 -24.85 -2.41 -0.87
N PRO A 460 -23.58 -1.95 -0.92
CA PRO A 460 -23.05 -0.95 0.02
C PRO A 460 -23.55 0.47 -0.26
N VAL A 461 -24.29 0.69 -1.35
CA VAL A 461 -24.94 1.98 -1.62
C VAL A 461 -26.27 2.05 -0.88
N LEU A 462 -27.09 1.00 -0.97
CA LEU A 462 -28.41 0.97 -0.38
C LEU A 462 -28.40 0.70 1.12
N TYR A 463 -27.48 -0.15 1.59
CA TYR A 463 -27.55 -0.70 2.93
C TYR A 463 -26.37 -0.30 3.79
N TYR A 464 -26.67 0.07 5.03
CA TYR A 464 -25.71 0.35 6.07
C TYR A 464 -25.82 -0.72 7.14
N GLU A 465 -24.70 -1.37 7.45
CA GLU A 465 -24.58 -2.29 8.58
C GLU A 465 -23.65 -1.66 9.62
N PRO A 466 -24.14 -1.35 10.84
CA PRO A 466 -23.31 -0.77 11.88
C PRO A 466 -22.17 -1.70 12.29
N SER A 467 -20.99 -1.13 12.53
CA SER A 467 -19.80 -1.90 12.93
C SER A 467 -18.91 -1.06 13.84
N THR A 468 -18.28 -1.70 14.82
CA THR A 468 -17.20 -1.14 15.63
C THR A 468 -15.80 -1.48 15.11
N TYR A 469 -15.69 -2.10 13.93
CA TYR A 469 -14.39 -2.34 13.30
C TYR A 469 -13.65 -1.00 13.12
N PRO A 470 -12.34 -0.91 13.46
CA PRO A 470 -11.58 0.33 13.38
C PRO A 470 -11.72 1.07 12.05
N GLY A 471 -12.07 2.35 12.10
CA GLY A 471 -12.32 3.18 10.91
C GLY A 471 -13.79 3.26 10.50
N SER A 472 -14.67 2.42 11.06
CA SER A 472 -16.13 2.53 10.90
C SER A 472 -16.72 3.62 11.79
N ARG A 473 -17.85 4.20 11.39
CA ARG A 473 -18.63 5.13 12.22
C ARG A 473 -19.18 4.41 13.47
N LEU A 474 -19.10 5.06 14.64
CA LEU A 474 -19.68 4.55 15.90
C LEU A 474 -21.16 4.19 15.70
N PRO A 475 -21.57 2.95 16.02
CA PRO A 475 -22.98 2.56 15.94
C PRO A 475 -23.88 3.37 16.88
N HIS A 476 -25.03 3.80 16.35
CA HIS A 476 -26.11 4.37 17.14
C HIS A 476 -26.81 3.27 17.95
N VAL A 477 -26.90 3.47 19.27
CA VAL A 477 -27.82 2.74 20.15
C VAL A 477 -28.37 3.68 21.22
N TRP A 478 -29.57 3.38 21.73
CA TRP A 478 -30.19 4.14 22.82
C TRP A 478 -29.76 3.58 24.18
N LEU A 479 -29.21 4.46 25.00
CA LEU A 479 -28.77 4.19 26.37
C LEU A 479 -29.65 4.97 27.36
N ASN A 480 -29.68 4.52 28.61
CA ASN A 480 -30.31 5.27 29.69
C ASN A 480 -29.53 5.10 31.01
N LYS A 481 -29.99 5.75 32.08
CA LYS A 481 -29.52 5.50 33.44
C LYS A 481 -30.38 4.43 34.11
N ALA A 482 -29.82 3.80 35.15
CA ALA A 482 -30.50 2.79 35.95
C ALA A 482 -31.82 3.27 36.58
N CYS A 483 -31.92 4.57 36.86
CA CYS A 483 -33.18 5.27 37.06
C CYS A 483 -33.44 6.07 35.77
N PRO A 484 -34.36 5.63 34.89
CA PRO A 484 -34.48 6.19 33.56
C PRO A 484 -34.73 7.70 33.54
N THR A 485 -33.98 8.40 32.68
CA THR A 485 -34.17 9.80 32.30
C THR A 485 -34.49 9.88 30.81
N GLN A 486 -34.27 11.05 30.18
CA GLN A 486 -34.26 11.14 28.73
C GLN A 486 -33.20 10.19 28.15
N PRO A 487 -33.55 9.32 27.19
CA PRO A 487 -32.60 8.44 26.52
C PRO A 487 -31.48 9.25 25.85
N VAL A 488 -30.28 8.69 25.83
CA VAL A 488 -29.09 9.27 25.19
C VAL A 488 -28.56 8.31 24.15
N SER A 489 -28.10 8.80 23.01
CA SER A 489 -27.43 7.93 22.04
C SER A 489 -25.94 7.74 22.40
N THR A 490 -25.35 6.60 22.05
CA THR A 490 -23.88 6.48 21.93
C THR A 490 -23.23 7.62 21.13
N ILE A 491 -23.91 8.12 20.10
CA ILE A 491 -23.49 9.30 19.32
C ILE A 491 -23.42 10.56 20.17
N ASP A 492 -24.31 10.72 21.15
CA ASP A 492 -24.32 11.87 22.06
C ASP A 492 -23.28 11.72 23.19
N VAL A 493 -22.95 10.47 23.57
CA VAL A 493 -21.93 10.17 24.59
C VAL A 493 -20.52 10.45 24.05
N ALA A 494 -20.26 10.12 22.78
CA ALA A 494 -18.99 10.36 22.10
C ALA A 494 -18.96 11.66 21.28
N GLY A 495 -17.76 12.11 20.89
CA GLY A 495 -17.55 13.35 20.14
C GLY A 495 -17.18 14.54 21.03
N HIS A 496 -17.72 15.72 20.72
CA HIS A 496 -17.54 16.97 21.49
C HIS A 496 -16.07 17.37 21.67
N GLY A 497 -15.27 17.19 20.62
CA GLY A 497 -13.85 17.56 20.60
C GLY A 497 -12.94 16.71 21.50
N ARG A 498 -13.39 15.54 21.95
CA ARG A 498 -12.62 14.65 22.83
C ARG A 498 -12.71 13.19 22.38
N PHE A 499 -11.75 12.39 22.82
CA PHE A 499 -11.82 10.94 22.68
C PHE A 499 -12.73 10.36 23.75
N VAL A 500 -13.42 9.27 23.43
CA VAL A 500 -14.27 8.55 24.38
C VAL A 500 -14.00 7.06 24.31
N LEU A 501 -13.71 6.44 25.45
CA LEU A 501 -13.57 5.00 25.59
C LEU A 501 -14.85 4.41 26.17
N LEU A 502 -15.47 3.49 25.43
CA LEU A 502 -16.65 2.75 25.86
C LEU A 502 -16.22 1.34 26.26
N THR A 503 -16.57 0.91 27.47
CA THR A 503 -16.30 -0.45 27.98
C THR A 503 -17.55 -1.03 28.66
N GLY A 504 -17.47 -2.20 29.28
CA GLY A 504 -18.56 -2.81 30.04
C GLY A 504 -18.14 -3.26 31.43
N ILE A 505 -18.89 -4.23 31.99
CA ILE A 505 -18.63 -4.78 33.33
C ILE A 505 -17.28 -5.51 33.32
N GLY A 506 -16.43 -5.26 34.32
CA GLY A 506 -15.07 -5.78 34.37
C GLY A 506 -14.05 -4.96 33.55
N GLY A 507 -14.48 -3.86 32.95
CA GLY A 507 -13.66 -2.92 32.18
C GLY A 507 -13.03 -1.79 32.99
N GLU A 508 -13.04 -1.85 34.33
CA GLU A 508 -12.57 -0.75 35.20
C GLU A 508 -11.10 -0.40 34.96
N ALA A 509 -10.28 -1.38 34.58
CA ALA A 509 -8.89 -1.17 34.18
C ALA A 509 -8.77 -0.20 32.99
N TRP A 510 -9.70 -0.25 32.03
CA TRP A 510 -9.72 0.67 30.90
C TRP A 510 -10.05 2.11 31.30
N LYS A 511 -10.95 2.30 32.28
CA LYS A 511 -11.25 3.64 32.80
C LYS A 511 -10.01 4.27 33.46
N GLU A 512 -9.27 3.47 34.22
CA GLU A 512 -8.01 3.90 34.83
C GLU A 512 -6.90 4.14 33.79
N ALA A 513 -6.77 3.26 32.78
CA ALA A 513 -5.84 3.45 31.67
C ALA A 513 -6.15 4.73 30.89
N ALA A 514 -7.42 4.98 30.53
CA ALA A 514 -7.86 6.20 29.88
C ALA A 514 -7.50 7.44 30.70
N ARG A 515 -7.71 7.41 32.03
CA ARG A 515 -7.33 8.51 32.93
C ARG A 515 -5.81 8.75 32.93
N ARG A 516 -5.00 7.70 32.98
CA ARG A 516 -3.53 7.80 32.96
C ARG A 516 -3.01 8.33 31.63
N VAL A 517 -3.49 7.78 30.52
CA VAL A 517 -3.10 8.21 29.16
C VAL A 517 -3.58 9.63 28.89
N SER A 518 -4.78 9.98 29.33
CA SER A 518 -5.30 11.35 29.19
C SER A 518 -4.42 12.35 29.95
N ALA A 519 -3.95 12.00 31.15
CA ALA A 519 -3.06 12.83 31.93
C ALA A 519 -1.63 12.92 31.34
N SER A 520 -1.10 11.82 30.80
CA SER A 520 0.27 11.80 30.26
C SER A 520 0.39 12.50 28.90
N LEU A 521 -0.62 12.35 28.03
CA LEU A 521 -0.66 12.97 26.71
C LEU A 521 -1.27 14.37 26.73
N GLU A 522 -1.91 14.76 27.84
CA GLU A 522 -2.72 15.98 27.95
C GLU A 522 -3.79 16.10 26.84
N VAL A 523 -4.32 14.95 26.42
CA VAL A 523 -5.44 14.81 25.48
C VAL A 523 -6.63 14.28 26.27
N LYS A 524 -7.79 14.93 26.17
CA LYS A 524 -8.98 14.52 26.92
C LYS A 524 -9.51 13.18 26.39
N ILE A 525 -9.54 12.17 27.27
CA ILE A 525 -10.15 10.87 27.03
C ILE A 525 -11.16 10.63 28.17
N ASP A 526 -12.44 10.68 27.87
CA ASP A 526 -13.46 10.27 28.82
C ASP A 526 -13.71 8.77 28.69
N ALA A 527 -14.00 8.08 29.79
CA ALA A 527 -14.27 6.64 29.76
C ALA A 527 -15.59 6.31 30.48
N TYR A 528 -16.46 5.58 29.81
CA TYR A 528 -17.77 5.19 30.31
C TYR A 528 -17.97 3.68 30.20
N SER A 529 -18.52 3.07 31.25
CA SER A 529 -18.98 1.69 31.21
C SER A 529 -20.46 1.61 30.81
N ILE A 530 -20.78 0.67 29.93
CA ILE A 530 -22.13 0.38 29.44
C ILE A 530 -22.50 -1.05 29.87
N GLY A 531 -23.61 -1.20 30.59
CA GLY A 531 -24.07 -2.49 31.08
C GLY A 531 -25.00 -2.36 32.28
N PHE A 532 -25.43 -3.47 32.86
CA PHE A 532 -26.32 -3.46 34.03
C PHE A 532 -25.69 -2.67 35.20
N ARG A 533 -26.38 -1.62 35.65
CA ARG A 533 -25.95 -0.72 36.74
C ARG A 533 -24.60 -0.02 36.51
N GLN A 534 -24.20 0.17 35.26
CA GLN A 534 -22.99 0.90 34.89
C GLN A 534 -23.24 2.41 34.70
N ASP A 535 -22.24 3.16 34.20
CA ASP A 535 -22.43 4.59 33.90
C ASP A 535 -23.63 4.80 32.97
N TRP A 536 -23.82 3.89 32.01
CA TRP A 536 -24.99 3.81 31.15
C TRP A 536 -25.52 2.38 31.10
N GLU A 537 -26.84 2.23 31.01
CA GLU A 537 -27.51 0.96 30.78
C GLU A 537 -27.90 0.83 29.31
N ASP A 538 -27.57 -0.33 28.74
CA ASP A 538 -28.00 -0.75 27.41
C ASP A 538 -29.39 -1.38 27.49
N VAL A 539 -30.42 -0.52 27.45
CA VAL A 539 -31.81 -0.88 27.78
C VAL A 539 -32.38 -1.96 26.85
N TYR A 540 -31.92 -1.99 25.61
CA TYR A 540 -32.39 -2.91 24.57
C TYR A 540 -31.38 -4.01 24.23
N PHE A 541 -30.24 -4.06 24.94
CA PHE A 541 -29.11 -4.94 24.63
C PHE A 541 -28.54 -4.75 23.21
N ASP A 542 -28.76 -3.58 22.61
CA ASP A 542 -28.28 -3.27 21.25
C ASP A 542 -26.77 -3.04 21.25
N TRP A 543 -26.24 -2.35 22.26
CA TRP A 543 -24.79 -2.17 22.41
C TRP A 543 -24.09 -3.51 22.59
N GLU A 544 -24.64 -4.40 23.41
CA GLU A 544 -24.09 -5.74 23.63
C GLU A 544 -23.95 -6.52 22.31
N ARG A 545 -24.96 -6.42 21.42
CA ARG A 545 -24.94 -7.06 20.10
C ARG A 545 -23.96 -6.42 19.13
N LEU A 546 -23.75 -5.10 19.21
CA LEU A 546 -23.01 -4.33 18.20
C LEU A 546 -21.56 -4.00 18.59
N ARG A 547 -21.19 -4.06 19.88
CA ARG A 547 -19.90 -3.55 20.38
C ARG A 547 -18.67 -4.24 19.79
N GLY A 548 -18.81 -5.44 19.24
CA GLY A 548 -17.72 -6.19 18.59
C GLY A 548 -16.59 -6.64 19.52
N VAL A 549 -16.76 -6.44 20.84
CA VAL A 549 -15.81 -6.82 21.90
C VAL A 549 -16.49 -7.61 23.00
N SER A 550 -15.70 -8.31 23.81
CA SER A 550 -16.17 -8.93 25.05
C SER A 550 -16.71 -7.89 26.03
N GLU A 551 -17.40 -8.33 27.08
CA GLU A 551 -17.98 -7.43 28.08
C GLU A 551 -16.97 -6.50 28.76
N SER A 552 -15.77 -7.00 29.05
CA SER A 552 -14.66 -6.22 29.60
C SER A 552 -13.78 -5.56 28.54
N GLY A 553 -14.11 -5.70 27.25
CA GLY A 553 -13.38 -5.09 26.15
C GLY A 553 -13.62 -3.58 26.04
N ALA A 554 -12.93 -2.92 25.11
CA ALA A 554 -13.02 -1.48 24.94
C ALA A 554 -13.14 -1.07 23.47
N VAL A 555 -13.91 0.00 23.26
CA VAL A 555 -14.10 0.69 21.98
C VAL A 555 -13.69 2.14 22.18
N LEU A 556 -12.58 2.56 21.55
CA LEU A 556 -12.11 3.94 21.60
C LEU A 556 -12.70 4.71 20.41
N VAL A 557 -13.30 5.85 20.68
CA VAL A 557 -14.01 6.66 19.69
C VAL A 557 -13.30 8.01 19.54
N ARG A 558 -13.02 8.39 18.29
CA ARG A 558 -12.43 9.69 17.93
C ARG A 558 -13.43 10.84 18.15
N PRO A 559 -12.95 12.10 18.22
CA PRO A 559 -13.83 13.27 18.25
C PRO A 559 -14.82 13.35 17.06
N ASP A 560 -14.43 12.87 15.88
CA ASP A 560 -15.32 12.80 14.70
C ASP A 560 -16.16 11.51 14.61
N ARG A 561 -16.04 10.61 15.60
CA ARG A 561 -16.79 9.36 15.77
C ARG A 561 -16.46 8.15 14.87
N PRO A 562 -15.34 8.04 14.12
CA PRO A 562 -14.80 6.75 13.75
C PRO A 562 -14.25 5.99 14.97
N VAL A 563 -14.37 4.67 14.93
CA VAL A 563 -13.98 3.75 16.00
C VAL A 563 -12.51 3.32 15.87
N MET A 564 -11.89 2.99 16.99
CA MET A 564 -10.64 2.24 17.17
C MET A 564 -10.90 1.10 18.17
N LEU A 565 -10.37 -0.09 17.90
CA LEU A 565 -10.55 -1.26 18.76
C LEU A 565 -9.27 -1.54 19.55
N ILE A 566 -9.40 -1.95 20.81
CA ILE A 566 -8.27 -2.38 21.65
C ILE A 566 -8.71 -3.57 22.52
N SER A 567 -7.97 -4.69 22.51
CA SER A 567 -8.28 -5.84 23.39
C SER A 567 -7.07 -6.77 23.65
N LEU A 568 -6.73 -7.04 24.93
CA LEU A 568 -5.70 -8.01 25.39
C LEU A 568 -6.03 -8.61 26.79
N THR A 569 -5.59 -9.83 27.14
CA THR A 569 -5.86 -10.50 28.45
C THR A 569 -4.70 -11.40 28.93
N VAL A 570 -4.39 -11.51 30.24
CA VAL A 570 -3.39 -12.47 30.78
C VAL A 570 -4.00 -13.85 31.00
N GLY A 571 -3.44 -14.89 30.37
CA GLY A 571 -3.92 -16.27 30.43
C GLY A 571 -3.27 -17.18 31.48
N LYS A 572 -2.01 -16.97 31.86
CA LYS A 572 -1.30 -17.77 32.90
C LYS A 572 -0.06 -17.03 33.41
N VAL A 573 0.30 -17.20 34.69
CA VAL A 573 1.56 -16.69 35.27
C VAL A 573 2.34 -17.85 35.89
N ASP A 574 3.61 -18.05 35.50
CA ASP A 574 4.52 -19.07 36.03
C ASP A 574 5.87 -18.43 36.45
N ALA A 575 6.73 -19.16 37.17
CA ALA A 575 7.98 -18.64 37.75
C ALA A 575 8.99 -18.11 36.70
N GLY A 576 8.87 -18.50 35.43
CA GLY A 576 9.71 -18.04 34.33
C GLY A 576 8.96 -17.30 33.20
N VAL A 577 7.69 -17.63 32.96
CA VAL A 577 6.93 -17.17 31.80
C VAL A 577 5.48 -16.86 32.18
N THR A 578 4.98 -15.73 31.71
CA THR A 578 3.59 -15.30 31.73
C THR A 578 3.02 -15.43 30.33
N VAL A 579 1.88 -16.09 30.21
CA VAL A 579 1.14 -16.24 28.96
C VAL A 579 0.17 -15.07 28.84
N LEU A 580 0.38 -14.22 27.85
CA LEU A 580 -0.59 -13.22 27.42
C LEU A 580 -1.40 -13.81 26.27
N LEU A 581 -2.71 -13.70 26.38
CA LEU A 581 -3.68 -14.14 25.39
C LEU A 581 -4.21 -12.92 24.65
N THR A 582 -3.99 -12.90 23.35
CA THR A 582 -4.72 -12.01 22.44
C THR A 582 -6.17 -12.50 22.29
N PRO A 583 -7.08 -11.66 21.79
CA PRO A 583 -8.49 -12.02 21.57
C PRO A 583 -8.68 -13.24 20.66
N ASP A 584 -7.73 -13.47 19.74
CA ASP A 584 -7.71 -14.61 18.81
C ASP A 584 -6.98 -15.85 19.37
N LYS A 585 -6.77 -15.90 20.70
CA LYS A 585 -6.13 -17.02 21.42
C LYS A 585 -4.69 -17.29 21.01
N ARG A 586 -3.97 -16.31 20.44
CA ARG A 586 -2.53 -16.46 20.24
C ARG A 586 -1.83 -16.33 21.58
N LEU A 587 -0.85 -17.22 21.75
CA LEU A 587 -0.08 -17.36 22.96
C LEU A 587 1.17 -16.52 22.81
N ILE A 588 1.30 -15.47 23.63
CA ILE A 588 2.53 -14.69 23.75
C ILE A 588 3.20 -15.11 25.06
N GLU A 589 4.36 -15.76 24.95
CA GLU A 589 5.21 -16.09 26.09
C GLU A 589 6.04 -14.86 26.48
N PHE A 590 5.72 -14.27 27.63
CA PHE A 590 6.36 -13.06 28.14
C PHE A 590 7.14 -13.38 29.42
N PRO A 591 8.39 -12.95 29.61
CA PRO A 591 9.14 -13.27 30.83
C PRO A 591 8.46 -12.68 32.07
N SER A 592 8.08 -13.54 33.03
CA SER A 592 7.36 -13.11 34.25
C SER A 592 8.15 -12.09 35.09
N ILE A 593 9.47 -12.11 35.01
CA ILE A 593 10.37 -11.20 35.74
C ILE A 593 10.26 -9.74 35.29
N LEU A 594 9.76 -9.50 34.07
CA LEU A 594 9.56 -8.16 33.52
C LEU A 594 8.19 -7.57 33.91
N LEU A 595 7.35 -8.37 34.56
CA LEU A 595 6.04 -7.96 35.02
C LEU A 595 6.09 -7.58 36.51
N PRO A 596 5.25 -6.62 36.95
CA PRO A 596 5.14 -6.29 38.36
C PRO A 596 4.82 -7.52 39.23
N PRO A 597 5.36 -7.62 40.47
CA PRO A 597 5.24 -8.81 41.31
C PRO A 597 3.80 -9.15 41.76
N ASN A 598 2.83 -8.28 41.48
CA ASN A 598 1.42 -8.43 41.84
C ASN A 598 0.52 -8.90 40.67
N ILE A 599 1.10 -9.29 39.52
CA ILE A 599 0.35 -9.79 38.36
C ILE A 599 -0.08 -11.25 38.59
N SER A 600 -1.35 -11.55 38.36
CA SER A 600 -1.93 -12.90 38.46
C SER A 600 -2.70 -13.28 37.18
N SER A 601 -3.04 -14.56 37.01
CA SER A 601 -3.86 -14.99 35.88
C SER A 601 -5.19 -14.24 35.85
N GLY A 602 -5.60 -13.72 34.69
CA GLY A 602 -6.75 -12.82 34.54
C GLY A 602 -6.45 -11.33 34.77
N SER A 603 -5.21 -10.95 35.09
CA SER A 603 -4.81 -9.53 35.10
C SER A 603 -4.81 -8.95 33.68
N ILE A 604 -4.99 -7.63 33.55
CA ILE A 604 -4.78 -6.92 32.28
C ILE A 604 -3.46 -6.16 32.42
N VAL A 605 -2.55 -6.32 31.45
CA VAL A 605 -1.22 -5.69 31.47
C VAL A 605 -1.06 -4.80 30.25
N ASP A 606 -0.79 -3.52 30.49
CA ASP A 606 -0.39 -2.58 29.46
C ASP A 606 1.12 -2.65 29.26
N ILE A 607 1.56 -3.17 28.12
CA ILE A 607 2.99 -3.26 27.76
C ILE A 607 3.27 -2.23 26.69
N THR A 608 4.04 -1.19 27.03
CA THR A 608 4.51 -0.21 26.04
C THR A 608 5.76 -0.75 25.36
N VAL A 609 5.61 -1.21 24.12
CA VAL A 609 6.74 -1.52 23.23
C VAL A 609 6.89 -0.35 22.26
N SER A 610 7.92 0.46 22.47
CA SER A 610 8.28 1.52 21.53
C SER A 610 9.33 0.99 20.55
N GLN A 611 9.12 1.24 19.26
CA GLN A 611 10.14 1.02 18.24
C GLN A 611 11.42 1.79 18.62
N ASN A 612 12.52 1.07 18.81
CA ASN A 612 13.79 1.70 19.13
C ASN A 612 14.52 1.97 17.82
N THR A 613 14.06 2.98 17.09
CA THR A 613 14.57 3.35 15.77
C THR A 613 16.07 3.62 15.79
N SER A 614 16.62 4.12 16.90
CA SER A 614 18.07 4.32 17.03
C SER A 614 18.83 3.00 17.12
N LYS A 615 18.31 2.01 17.85
CA LYS A 615 18.93 0.68 17.93
C LYS A 615 18.69 -0.14 16.66
N GLU A 616 17.53 -0.01 16.03
CA GLU A 616 17.23 -0.63 14.74
C GLU A 616 18.14 -0.08 13.64
N SER A 617 18.29 1.25 13.54
CA SER A 617 19.25 1.86 12.62
C SER A 617 20.67 1.41 12.92
N ALA A 618 21.08 1.34 14.20
CA ALA A 618 22.41 0.89 14.57
C ALA A 618 22.66 -0.59 14.25
N GLU A 619 21.66 -1.46 14.41
CA GLU A 619 21.77 -2.88 14.02
C GLU A 619 21.70 -3.06 12.51
N GLU A 620 20.91 -2.26 11.80
CA GLU A 620 20.88 -2.25 10.33
C GLU A 620 22.20 -1.73 9.76
N ASP A 621 22.79 -0.68 10.33
CA ASP A 621 24.10 -0.17 9.96
C ASP A 621 25.20 -1.21 10.23
N LYS A 622 25.14 -1.92 11.37
CA LYS A 622 26.06 -3.05 11.66
C LYS A 622 25.86 -4.19 10.69
N PHE A 623 24.62 -4.51 10.33
CA PHE A 623 24.31 -5.54 9.35
C PHE A 623 24.83 -5.16 7.98
N ARG A 624 24.58 -3.95 7.50
CA ARG A 624 25.12 -3.43 6.23
C ARG A 624 26.64 -3.39 6.24
N ALA A 625 27.26 -2.89 7.30
CA ALA A 625 28.71 -2.92 7.45
C ALA A 625 29.27 -4.35 7.47
N LEU A 626 28.55 -5.31 8.04
CA LEU A 626 28.90 -6.73 7.97
C LEU A 626 28.74 -7.27 6.54
N GLN A 627 27.66 -6.95 5.83
CA GLN A 627 27.45 -7.34 4.43
C GLN A 627 28.54 -6.77 3.53
N ASP A 628 28.85 -5.48 3.65
CA ASP A 628 29.92 -4.82 2.90
C ASP A 628 31.27 -5.44 3.22
N ARG A 629 31.53 -5.77 4.50
CA ARG A 629 32.76 -6.47 4.90
C ARG A 629 32.81 -7.88 4.33
N ILE A 630 31.71 -8.62 4.31
CA ILE A 630 31.62 -9.96 3.69
C ILE A 630 31.86 -9.85 2.19
N TYR A 631 31.21 -8.90 1.50
CA TYR A 631 31.37 -8.68 0.07
C TYR A 631 32.81 -8.28 -0.29
N ASN A 632 33.38 -7.30 0.42
CA ASN A 632 34.75 -6.85 0.18
C ASN A 632 35.78 -7.93 0.54
N SER A 633 35.50 -8.76 1.56
CA SER A 633 36.40 -9.84 1.93
C SER A 633 36.29 -11.00 0.94
N PHE A 634 35.09 -11.50 0.63
CA PHE A 634 34.88 -12.78 -0.05
C PHE A 634 34.27 -12.70 -1.45
N GLY A 635 33.65 -11.58 -1.83
CA GLY A 635 32.90 -11.41 -3.08
C GLY A 635 33.54 -10.49 -4.12
N ALA A 636 34.58 -9.71 -3.74
CA ALA A 636 35.19 -8.71 -4.62
C ALA A 636 36.19 -9.29 -5.64
N SER A 637 36.67 -10.52 -5.47
CA SER A 637 37.66 -11.15 -6.38
C SER A 637 37.55 -12.67 -6.37
N GLU A 638 37.76 -13.29 -7.53
CA GLU A 638 37.74 -14.75 -7.69
C GLU A 638 39.16 -15.33 -7.92
N PRO A 639 39.40 -16.62 -7.61
CA PRO A 639 40.66 -17.28 -7.94
C PRO A 639 40.97 -17.23 -9.45
N ALA A 640 42.17 -16.83 -9.83
CA ALA A 640 42.60 -16.81 -11.23
C ALA A 640 43.25 -18.13 -11.64
N THR A 641 43.00 -18.57 -12.88
CA THR A 641 43.64 -19.76 -13.44
C THR A 641 45.08 -19.44 -13.86
N PRO A 642 46.11 -20.13 -13.35
CA PRO A 642 47.50 -19.86 -13.74
C PRO A 642 47.75 -20.27 -15.19
N ALA A 643 48.35 -19.39 -15.99
CA ALA A 643 48.66 -19.68 -17.38
C ALA A 643 49.90 -20.57 -17.47
N LEU A 644 49.75 -21.78 -18.01
CA LEU A 644 50.84 -22.73 -18.25
C LEU A 644 51.56 -22.41 -19.56
N ARG A 645 52.89 -22.53 -19.58
CA ARG A 645 53.73 -22.39 -20.78
C ARG A 645 54.93 -23.34 -20.76
N CYS A 646 55.44 -23.66 -21.94
CA CYS A 646 56.65 -24.46 -22.09
C CYS A 646 57.88 -23.55 -22.13
N ARG A 647 58.80 -23.74 -21.18
CA ARG A 647 60.03 -22.96 -21.09
C ARG A 647 61.14 -23.56 -21.94
N ASN A 648 61.31 -24.87 -21.87
CA ASN A 648 62.33 -25.58 -22.65
C ASN A 648 61.89 -27.03 -22.93
N ALA A 649 62.27 -27.57 -24.07
CA ALA A 649 62.09 -28.96 -24.43
C ALA A 649 63.45 -29.54 -24.85
N THR A 650 63.73 -30.75 -24.40
CA THR A 650 64.90 -31.54 -24.81
C THR A 650 64.42 -32.81 -25.51
N GLN A 651 65.34 -33.69 -25.86
CA GLN A 651 65.02 -34.99 -26.47
C GLN A 651 64.11 -35.84 -25.58
N THR A 652 64.27 -35.76 -24.25
CA THR A 652 63.61 -36.67 -23.31
C THR A 652 62.98 -35.95 -22.11
N SER A 653 62.95 -34.62 -22.11
CA SER A 653 62.33 -33.85 -21.03
C SER A 653 61.70 -32.55 -21.51
N VAL A 654 60.69 -32.08 -20.78
CA VAL A 654 60.05 -30.78 -20.99
C VAL A 654 60.03 -30.05 -19.64
N VAL A 655 60.41 -28.77 -19.66
CA VAL A 655 60.31 -27.86 -18.53
C VAL A 655 59.12 -26.94 -18.78
N LEU A 656 58.16 -27.00 -17.87
CA LEU A 656 56.96 -26.18 -17.87
C LEU A 656 57.06 -25.12 -16.78
N GLU A 657 56.50 -23.95 -17.03
CA GLU A 657 56.35 -22.89 -16.03
C GLU A 657 54.95 -22.28 -16.11
N TRP A 658 54.47 -21.67 -15.02
CA TRP A 658 53.16 -21.06 -14.94
C TRP A 658 53.15 -19.80 -14.07
N ASP A 659 52.11 -19.00 -14.20
CA ASP A 659 51.95 -17.79 -13.37
C ASP A 659 51.71 -18.12 -11.89
N PRO A 660 52.09 -17.23 -10.96
CA PRO A 660 51.78 -17.39 -9.54
C PRO A 660 50.28 -17.65 -9.32
N VAL A 661 49.97 -18.64 -8.48
CA VAL A 661 48.57 -19.00 -8.18
C VAL A 661 47.92 -17.89 -7.35
N GLN A 662 46.87 -17.27 -7.88
CA GLN A 662 46.07 -16.26 -7.19
C GLN A 662 44.76 -16.88 -6.72
N LEU A 663 44.57 -16.98 -5.40
CA LEU A 663 43.44 -17.70 -4.81
C LEU A 663 42.30 -16.78 -4.37
N ALA A 664 42.48 -15.45 -4.41
CA ALA A 664 41.62 -14.51 -3.69
C ALA A 664 41.43 -14.98 -2.23
N THR A 665 40.20 -15.25 -1.79
CA THR A 665 39.88 -15.82 -0.46
C THR A 665 39.69 -17.33 -0.43
N ALA A 666 39.88 -18.03 -1.55
CA ALA A 666 39.73 -19.48 -1.57
C ALA A 666 40.97 -20.17 -0.98
N ASP A 667 40.77 -21.33 -0.38
CA ASP A 667 41.87 -22.18 0.06
C ASP A 667 42.30 -23.09 -1.09
N LEU A 668 43.61 -23.22 -1.27
CA LEU A 668 44.18 -24.15 -2.24
C LEU A 668 44.01 -25.60 -1.76
N ILE A 669 43.25 -26.40 -2.52
CA ILE A 669 43.14 -27.84 -2.29
C ILE A 669 44.29 -28.56 -3.00
N SER A 670 44.51 -28.29 -4.29
CA SER A 670 45.62 -28.88 -5.04
C SER A 670 45.87 -28.15 -6.36
N LEU A 671 47.12 -28.15 -6.83
CA LEU A 671 47.46 -27.87 -8.22
C LEU A 671 48.05 -29.14 -8.84
N SER A 672 47.39 -29.68 -9.86
CA SER A 672 47.81 -30.92 -10.52
C SER A 672 48.24 -30.65 -11.95
N LEU A 673 49.35 -31.24 -12.38
CA LEU A 673 49.76 -31.24 -13.78
C LEU A 673 49.20 -32.48 -14.47
N TYR A 674 48.60 -32.29 -15.64
CA TYR A 674 48.11 -33.35 -16.51
C TYR A 674 48.96 -33.43 -17.77
N ARG A 675 49.24 -34.64 -18.23
CA ARG A 675 49.94 -34.97 -19.48
C ARG A 675 49.03 -35.86 -20.33
N ASN A 676 48.71 -35.45 -21.54
CA ASN A 676 47.84 -36.17 -22.47
C ASN A 676 46.48 -36.55 -21.84
N GLY A 677 45.91 -35.65 -21.04
CA GLY A 677 44.64 -35.89 -20.35
C GLY A 677 44.73 -36.76 -19.09
N GLN A 678 45.88 -37.37 -18.79
CA GLN A 678 46.10 -38.13 -17.56
C GLN A 678 46.89 -37.33 -16.52
N LYS A 679 46.57 -37.51 -15.24
CA LYS A 679 47.27 -36.80 -14.15
C LYS A 679 48.72 -37.28 -14.07
N ALA A 680 49.66 -36.37 -14.32
CA ALA A 680 51.09 -36.64 -14.21
C ALA A 680 51.59 -36.52 -12.76
N GLY A 681 50.98 -35.65 -11.96
CA GLY A 681 51.30 -35.50 -10.53
C GLY A 681 50.73 -34.21 -9.91
N ASN A 682 50.85 -34.10 -8.59
CA ASN A 682 50.57 -32.84 -7.87
C ASN A 682 51.84 -31.98 -7.81
N ILE A 683 51.67 -30.67 -7.92
CA ILE A 683 52.72 -29.70 -7.64
C ILE A 683 52.90 -29.63 -6.11
N PRO A 684 54.08 -29.95 -5.54
CA PRO A 684 54.22 -30.10 -4.09
C PRO A 684 54.07 -28.79 -3.30
N ARG A 685 54.51 -27.66 -3.86
CA ARG A 685 54.41 -26.33 -3.23
C ARG A 685 53.84 -25.31 -4.23
N PRO A 686 52.55 -25.37 -4.58
CA PRO A 686 52.00 -24.61 -5.72
C PRO A 686 52.12 -23.08 -5.61
N LEU A 687 52.14 -22.55 -4.38
CA LEU A 687 52.29 -21.12 -4.14
C LEU A 687 53.72 -20.61 -4.35
N ALA A 688 54.72 -21.46 -4.13
CA ALA A 688 56.14 -21.10 -4.22
C ALA A 688 56.85 -21.65 -5.47
N MET A 689 56.34 -22.74 -6.05
CA MET A 689 56.93 -23.42 -7.19
C MET A 689 56.11 -23.12 -8.45
N HIS A 690 56.72 -22.41 -9.38
CA HIS A 690 56.08 -21.95 -10.62
C HIS A 690 56.64 -22.65 -11.87
N SER A 691 57.42 -23.71 -11.68
CA SER A 691 57.98 -24.50 -12.77
C SER A 691 58.21 -25.95 -12.36
N THR A 692 58.14 -26.87 -13.31
CA THR A 692 58.50 -28.28 -13.10
C THR A 692 59.13 -28.89 -14.35
N LYS A 693 59.95 -29.93 -14.15
CA LYS A 693 60.58 -30.68 -15.24
C LYS A 693 59.98 -32.08 -15.29
N ILE A 694 59.49 -32.46 -16.47
CA ILE A 694 59.01 -33.82 -16.76
C ILE A 694 60.07 -34.51 -17.60
N SER A 695 60.71 -35.52 -17.04
CA SER A 695 61.76 -36.33 -17.68
C SER A 695 61.23 -37.69 -18.14
N GLY A 696 62.02 -38.43 -18.92
CA GLY A 696 61.66 -39.77 -19.41
C GLY A 696 60.62 -39.78 -20.53
N LEU A 697 60.49 -38.67 -21.25
CA LEU A 697 59.65 -38.56 -22.43
C LEU A 697 60.32 -39.23 -23.64
N ALA A 698 59.51 -39.76 -24.56
CA ALA A 698 60.02 -40.34 -25.79
C ALA A 698 60.57 -39.24 -26.71
N VAL A 699 61.60 -39.57 -27.48
CA VAL A 699 62.25 -38.67 -28.44
C VAL A 699 61.30 -38.35 -29.59
N ASP A 700 61.31 -37.12 -30.11
CA ASP A 700 60.50 -36.67 -31.24
C ASP A 700 58.99 -36.96 -31.12
N THR A 701 58.44 -36.80 -29.91
CA THR A 701 57.05 -37.17 -29.58
C THR A 701 56.27 -35.97 -29.05
N GLY A 702 55.02 -35.81 -29.53
CA GLY A 702 54.11 -34.75 -29.11
C GLY A 702 53.40 -35.07 -27.78
N TYR A 703 53.35 -34.09 -26.89
CA TYR A 703 52.67 -34.14 -25.60
C TYR A 703 51.82 -32.90 -25.38
N THR A 704 50.70 -33.06 -24.67
CA THR A 704 49.86 -31.94 -24.22
C THR A 704 49.90 -31.84 -22.70
N PHE A 705 50.00 -30.63 -22.18
CA PHE A 705 50.07 -30.36 -20.75
C PHE A 705 49.03 -29.31 -20.35
N HIS A 706 48.39 -29.48 -19.20
CA HIS A 706 47.56 -28.44 -18.58
C HIS A 706 47.57 -28.60 -17.07
N LEU A 707 47.27 -27.51 -16.36
CA LEU A 707 47.11 -27.48 -14.93
C LEU A 707 45.63 -27.59 -14.55
N VAL A 708 45.36 -28.29 -13.46
CA VAL A 708 44.05 -28.31 -12.80
C VAL A 708 44.24 -27.75 -11.40
N LEU A 709 43.72 -26.55 -11.17
CA LEU A 709 43.70 -25.86 -9.89
C LEU A 709 42.39 -26.17 -9.18
N ARG A 710 42.44 -26.84 -8.03
CA ARG A 710 41.30 -27.10 -7.16
C ARG A 710 41.40 -26.20 -5.94
N THR A 711 40.33 -25.47 -5.66
CA THR A 711 40.20 -24.57 -4.51
C THR A 711 38.88 -24.83 -3.79
N SER A 712 38.71 -24.29 -2.58
CA SER A 712 37.42 -24.33 -1.87
C SER A 712 36.28 -23.66 -2.66
N ALA A 713 36.59 -22.75 -3.59
CA ALA A 713 35.62 -22.07 -4.46
C ALA A 713 35.38 -22.77 -5.81
N GLY A 714 35.97 -23.96 -6.04
CA GLY A 714 35.77 -24.74 -7.27
C GLY A 714 37.06 -25.13 -7.98
N THR A 715 36.91 -25.73 -9.16
CA THR A 715 38.01 -26.26 -9.98
C THR A 715 38.17 -25.45 -11.26
N ARG A 716 39.39 -24.99 -11.54
CA ARG A 716 39.76 -24.28 -12.77
C ARG A 716 40.84 -25.04 -13.53
N ILE A 717 40.81 -24.97 -14.86
CA ILE A 717 41.70 -25.72 -15.75
C ILE A 717 42.42 -24.72 -16.66
N SER A 718 43.75 -24.79 -16.73
CA SER A 718 44.53 -23.93 -17.63
C SER A 718 44.34 -24.33 -19.10
N GLU A 719 44.66 -23.40 -19.99
CA GLU A 719 44.85 -23.72 -21.40
C GLU A 719 45.86 -24.86 -21.59
N LYS A 720 45.64 -25.66 -22.64
CA LYS A 720 46.50 -26.81 -22.97
C LYS A 720 47.72 -26.35 -23.77
N VAL A 721 48.90 -26.66 -23.27
CA VAL A 721 50.18 -26.42 -23.94
C VAL A 721 50.62 -27.68 -24.67
N SER A 722 50.72 -27.59 -26.00
CA SER A 722 51.23 -28.66 -26.85
C SER A 722 52.73 -28.48 -27.07
N VAL A 723 53.52 -29.50 -26.76
CA VAL A 723 54.99 -29.50 -26.87
C VAL A 723 55.45 -30.79 -27.53
N ARG A 724 56.41 -30.70 -28.45
CA ARG A 724 57.07 -31.86 -29.04
C ARG A 724 58.51 -31.95 -28.52
N THR A 725 58.92 -33.10 -28.01
CA THR A 725 60.32 -33.33 -27.63
C THR A 725 61.22 -33.32 -28.86
N HIS A 726 62.48 -32.96 -28.67
CA HIS A 726 63.40 -32.73 -29.78
C HIS A 726 63.91 -34.05 -30.38
N LYS A 727 64.33 -34.01 -31.65
CA LYS A 727 65.13 -35.10 -32.27
C LYS A 727 66.54 -35.12 -31.68
N MET A 728 67.26 -36.23 -31.82
CA MET A 728 68.66 -36.31 -31.38
C MET A 728 69.59 -35.29 -32.07
N THR A 729 69.21 -34.84 -33.27
CA THR A 729 69.93 -33.83 -34.07
C THR A 729 69.56 -32.39 -33.73
N ASP A 730 68.54 -32.16 -32.90
CA ASP A 730 68.10 -30.81 -32.52
C ASP A 730 68.71 -30.43 -31.18
N LEU A 731 69.77 -29.64 -31.24
CA LEU A 731 70.59 -29.23 -30.10
C LEU A 731 70.04 -28.01 -29.35
N SER A 732 68.96 -27.39 -29.86
CA SER A 732 68.44 -26.12 -29.33
C SER A 732 67.88 -26.22 -27.90
N GLY A 733 67.54 -27.44 -27.47
CA GLY A 733 67.10 -27.73 -26.11
C GLY A 733 68.22 -27.71 -25.07
N ILE A 734 69.49 -27.71 -25.49
CA ILE A 734 70.63 -27.66 -24.58
C ILE A 734 70.69 -26.28 -23.93
N THR A 735 70.70 -26.23 -22.61
CA THR A 735 70.91 -25.01 -21.84
C THR A 735 72.07 -25.24 -20.88
N ILE A 736 73.18 -24.55 -21.10
CA ILE A 736 74.36 -24.71 -20.25
C ILE A 736 74.48 -23.57 -19.24
N THR A 737 75.02 -23.88 -18.07
CA THR A 737 75.52 -22.86 -17.13
C THR A 737 77.02 -23.03 -17.01
N THR A 738 77.77 -21.93 -17.03
CA THR A 738 79.23 -21.99 -16.99
C THR A 738 79.77 -21.78 -15.58
N GLY A 739 80.76 -22.58 -15.21
CA GLY A 739 81.55 -22.42 -13.99
C GLY A 739 82.84 -21.63 -14.25
N ILE A 740 83.88 -21.97 -13.51
CA ILE A 740 85.21 -21.37 -13.71
C ILE A 740 85.77 -21.88 -15.05
N LEU A 741 86.02 -20.96 -15.97
CA LEU A 741 86.56 -21.20 -17.30
C LEU A 741 87.55 -20.08 -17.66
N PRO A 742 88.69 -20.37 -18.32
CA PRO A 742 89.51 -19.35 -18.92
C PRO A 742 88.69 -18.47 -19.89
N ALA A 743 88.90 -17.15 -19.89
CA ALA A 743 88.11 -16.20 -20.68
C ALA A 743 88.01 -16.60 -22.17
N ALA A 744 89.14 -16.98 -22.78
CA ALA A 744 89.20 -17.44 -24.17
C ALA A 744 88.39 -18.74 -24.43
N ALA A 745 88.30 -19.64 -23.44
CA ALA A 745 87.50 -20.86 -23.54
C ALA A 745 86.00 -20.56 -23.40
N ARG A 746 85.63 -19.61 -22.53
CA ARG A 746 84.25 -19.17 -22.36
C ARG A 746 83.71 -18.48 -23.62
N GLU A 747 84.51 -17.66 -24.28
CA GLU A 747 84.14 -17.00 -25.53
C GLU A 747 83.93 -18.01 -26.67
N LYS A 748 84.85 -18.97 -26.84
CA LYS A 748 84.70 -20.06 -27.82
C LYS A 748 83.46 -20.92 -27.55
N LEU A 749 83.19 -21.23 -26.27
CA LEU A 749 82.03 -21.98 -25.85
C LEU A 749 80.73 -21.22 -26.16
N ALA A 750 80.68 -19.91 -25.89
CA ALA A 750 79.51 -19.08 -26.21
C ALA A 750 79.19 -19.09 -27.71
N LEU A 751 80.20 -18.98 -28.57
CA LEU A 751 80.03 -19.09 -30.03
C LEU A 751 79.57 -20.48 -30.47
N ALA A 752 80.06 -21.55 -29.85
CA ALA A 752 79.63 -22.90 -30.16
C ALA A 752 78.17 -23.16 -29.73
N VAL A 753 77.79 -22.66 -28.54
CA VAL A 753 76.40 -22.71 -28.03
C VAL A 753 75.45 -22.00 -28.98
N ASP A 754 75.81 -20.80 -29.43
CA ASP A 754 75.00 -20.01 -30.39
C ASP A 754 74.84 -20.75 -31.73
N ARG A 755 75.92 -21.31 -32.28
CA ARG A 755 75.87 -22.05 -33.56
C ARG A 755 75.01 -23.30 -33.52
N ILE A 756 74.92 -24.00 -32.38
CA ILE A 756 74.03 -25.16 -32.24
C ILE A 756 72.60 -24.79 -31.80
N GLY A 757 72.31 -23.48 -31.64
CA GLY A 757 71.02 -22.97 -31.16
C GLY A 757 70.74 -23.24 -29.68
N ALA A 758 71.76 -23.67 -28.92
CA ALA A 758 71.67 -23.90 -27.49
C ALA A 758 71.68 -22.56 -26.72
N LYS A 759 71.38 -22.62 -25.42
CA LYS A 759 71.31 -21.42 -24.56
C LYS A 759 72.40 -21.46 -23.50
N MET A 760 72.93 -20.31 -23.14
CA MET A 760 73.80 -20.15 -21.97
C MET A 760 73.06 -19.35 -20.91
N ALA A 761 72.96 -19.90 -19.70
CA ALA A 761 72.31 -19.27 -18.55
C ALA A 761 73.36 -18.84 -17.52
N ASP A 762 73.15 -17.66 -16.92
CA ASP A 762 74.09 -17.08 -15.94
C ASP A 762 74.10 -17.80 -14.58
N SER A 763 73.07 -18.61 -14.31
CA SER A 763 72.90 -19.34 -13.05
C SER A 763 72.28 -20.71 -13.30
N VAL A 764 72.51 -21.64 -12.38
CA VAL A 764 71.91 -22.99 -12.43
C VAL A 764 70.41 -22.90 -12.14
N ARG A 765 69.61 -23.30 -13.13
CA ARG A 765 68.15 -23.25 -13.18
C ARG A 765 67.60 -24.65 -13.49
N ILE A 766 66.28 -24.84 -13.35
CA ILE A 766 65.61 -26.13 -13.59
C ILE A 766 65.75 -26.63 -15.04
N ASP A 767 65.91 -25.71 -16.00
CA ASP A 767 66.15 -25.99 -17.41
C ASP A 767 67.62 -26.12 -17.80
N THR A 768 68.56 -25.90 -16.87
CA THR A 768 69.98 -26.19 -17.10
C THR A 768 70.15 -27.68 -17.38
N THR A 769 70.62 -28.01 -18.58
CA THR A 769 70.85 -29.39 -19.02
C THR A 769 72.24 -29.87 -18.65
N HIS A 770 73.26 -28.99 -18.73
CA HIS A 770 74.66 -29.32 -18.42
C HIS A 770 75.35 -28.14 -17.73
N PHE A 771 76.23 -28.42 -16.77
CA PHE A 771 77.10 -27.43 -16.15
C PHE A 771 78.49 -27.56 -16.76
N VAL A 772 79.00 -26.50 -17.38
CA VAL A 772 80.25 -26.54 -18.15
C VAL A 772 81.35 -25.78 -17.40
N THR A 773 82.40 -26.48 -16.98
CA THR A 773 83.49 -25.91 -16.18
C THR A 773 84.81 -26.63 -16.43
N THR A 774 85.94 -25.96 -16.18
CA THR A 774 87.27 -26.59 -16.12
C THR A 774 87.72 -26.89 -14.69
N GLU A 775 87.02 -26.34 -13.69
CA GLU A 775 87.30 -26.58 -12.27
C GLU A 775 86.00 -26.81 -11.49
N GLY A 776 86.00 -27.77 -10.56
CA GLY A 776 84.84 -28.18 -9.78
C GLY A 776 84.78 -27.45 -8.44
N ARG A 777 84.56 -26.14 -8.47
CA ARG A 777 84.43 -25.33 -7.24
C ARG A 777 83.51 -24.13 -7.43
N GLY A 778 82.98 -23.66 -6.30
CA GLY A 778 82.16 -22.47 -6.20
C GLY A 778 80.65 -22.77 -6.13
N PRO A 779 79.83 -21.78 -5.72
CA PRO A 779 78.43 -22.02 -5.35
C PRO A 779 77.56 -22.57 -6.50
N ALA A 780 77.85 -22.16 -7.74
CA ALA A 780 77.12 -22.64 -8.91
C ALA A 780 77.45 -24.09 -9.26
N TRP A 781 78.69 -24.53 -9.01
CA TRP A 781 79.09 -25.92 -9.22
C TRP A 781 78.46 -26.83 -8.16
N GLU A 782 78.51 -26.43 -6.88
CA GLU A 782 77.86 -27.16 -5.77
C GLU A 782 76.37 -27.34 -6.06
N LYS A 783 75.67 -26.26 -6.45
CA LYS A 783 74.26 -26.32 -6.83
C LYS A 783 73.98 -27.24 -8.02
N ALA A 784 74.86 -27.28 -9.03
CA ALA A 784 74.71 -28.19 -10.17
C ALA A 784 74.85 -29.67 -9.74
N VAL A 785 75.82 -29.96 -8.87
CA VAL A 785 76.03 -31.30 -8.30
C VAL A 785 74.84 -31.72 -7.44
N GLU A 786 74.38 -30.86 -6.52
CA GLU A 786 73.19 -31.09 -5.69
C GLU A 786 71.93 -31.33 -6.53
N SER A 787 71.84 -30.67 -7.69
CA SER A 787 70.71 -30.82 -8.63
C SER A 787 70.88 -31.98 -9.62
N ASN A 788 71.92 -32.82 -9.47
CA ASN A 788 72.29 -33.90 -10.38
C ASN A 788 72.41 -33.47 -11.86
N ILE A 789 72.83 -32.24 -12.11
CA ILE A 789 73.10 -31.72 -13.46
C ILE A 789 74.48 -32.21 -13.89
N PRO A 790 74.63 -32.85 -15.08
CA PRO A 790 75.92 -33.30 -15.56
C PRO A 790 76.97 -32.18 -15.63
N VAL A 791 78.07 -32.34 -14.89
CA VAL A 791 79.20 -31.40 -14.88
C VAL A 791 80.25 -31.85 -15.91
N VAL A 792 80.30 -31.16 -17.05
CA VAL A 792 81.15 -31.54 -18.19
C VAL A 792 82.19 -30.49 -18.52
N ARG A 793 83.27 -30.90 -19.17
CA ARG A 793 84.26 -29.98 -19.74
C ARG A 793 83.75 -29.36 -21.06
N PRO A 794 84.24 -28.17 -21.47
CA PRO A 794 83.76 -27.47 -22.67
C PRO A 794 83.80 -28.26 -23.97
N GLU A 795 84.68 -29.27 -24.08
CA GLU A 795 84.83 -30.12 -25.27
C GLU A 795 83.56 -30.91 -25.58
N TRP A 796 82.66 -31.12 -24.61
CA TRP A 796 81.39 -31.79 -24.86
C TRP A 796 80.49 -31.02 -25.83
N VAL A 797 80.39 -29.69 -25.66
CA VAL A 797 79.59 -28.84 -26.54
C VAL A 797 80.20 -28.83 -27.94
N ALA A 798 81.52 -28.70 -28.05
CA ALA A 798 82.24 -28.76 -29.33
C ALA A 798 82.06 -30.13 -30.03
N ALA A 799 82.01 -31.23 -29.26
CA ALA A 799 81.76 -32.55 -29.80
C ALA A 799 80.32 -32.69 -30.31
N CYS A 800 79.32 -32.16 -29.58
CA CYS A 800 77.93 -32.14 -30.04
C CYS A 800 77.76 -31.31 -31.31
N GLU A 801 78.41 -30.15 -31.37
CA GLU A 801 78.46 -29.27 -32.54
C GLU A 801 79.04 -29.99 -33.76
N THR A 802 80.23 -30.59 -33.62
CA THR A 802 80.92 -31.27 -34.73
C THR A 802 80.12 -32.45 -35.29
N ASN A 803 79.40 -33.17 -34.43
CA ASN A 803 78.61 -34.34 -34.83
C ASN A 803 77.17 -34.01 -35.24
N GLY A 804 76.72 -32.76 -35.05
CA GLY A 804 75.34 -32.34 -35.33
C GLY A 804 74.27 -33.08 -34.52
N ARG A 805 74.62 -33.69 -33.38
CA ARG A 805 73.70 -34.45 -32.51
C ARG A 805 74.18 -34.48 -31.07
N ILE A 806 73.26 -34.68 -30.13
CA ILE A 806 73.59 -34.74 -28.70
C ILE A 806 74.37 -36.04 -28.41
N LEU A 807 75.49 -35.92 -27.68
CA LEU A 807 76.38 -37.04 -27.35
C LEU A 807 76.33 -37.37 -25.85
N GLY A 808 76.58 -38.64 -25.50
CA GLY A 808 76.66 -39.09 -24.11
C GLY A 808 77.81 -38.40 -23.34
N VAL A 809 77.52 -37.97 -22.11
CA VAL A 809 78.42 -37.11 -21.30
C VAL A 809 79.56 -37.86 -20.62
N THR A 810 79.53 -39.19 -20.53
CA THR A 810 80.42 -39.98 -19.66
C THR A 810 81.91 -39.72 -19.87
N LYS A 811 82.34 -39.51 -21.12
CA LYS A 811 83.76 -39.23 -21.47
C LYS A 811 84.18 -37.79 -21.20
N PHE A 812 83.22 -36.91 -20.90
CA PHE A 812 83.40 -35.48 -20.78
C PHE A 812 83.17 -34.96 -19.37
N TYR A 813 82.81 -35.82 -18.41
CA TYR A 813 82.77 -35.44 -16.99
C TYR A 813 84.13 -34.88 -16.55
N LEU A 814 84.08 -33.88 -15.66
CA LEU A 814 85.27 -33.22 -15.14
C LEU A 814 86.28 -34.22 -14.54
N ASP A 815 85.77 -35.22 -13.80
CA ASP A 815 86.57 -36.22 -13.07
C ASP A 815 86.82 -37.53 -13.84
N ALA A 816 86.43 -37.61 -15.12
CA ALA A 816 86.66 -38.79 -15.95
C ALA A 816 88.14 -38.90 -16.38
N MET A 817 89.04 -39.16 -15.41
CA MET A 817 90.39 -39.77 -15.48
C MET A 817 91.10 -39.78 -14.09
N ARG A 818 90.49 -40.35 -13.04
CA ARG A 818 91.21 -40.79 -11.83
C ARG A 818 90.77 -42.18 -11.38
N ALA A 819 91.75 -43.08 -11.22
CA ALA A 819 91.60 -44.49 -10.92
C ALA A 819 91.60 -44.79 -9.40
N GLY A 820 90.91 -45.85 -9.00
CA GLY A 820 91.12 -46.54 -7.72
C GLY A 820 90.07 -46.28 -6.61
N PRO A 821 89.94 -47.21 -5.64
CA PRO A 821 88.65 -47.82 -5.33
C PRO A 821 88.28 -47.70 -3.81
N PRO A 822 87.44 -48.60 -3.24
CA PRO A 822 86.28 -48.28 -2.41
C PRO A 822 86.59 -48.21 -0.90
N THR A 823 85.69 -47.65 -0.08
CA THR A 823 85.35 -48.01 1.32
C THR A 823 84.46 -46.91 1.91
N GLU A 824 83.24 -47.25 2.36
CA GLU A 824 82.86 -47.50 3.78
C GLU A 824 82.94 -46.22 4.63
N GLU A 825 82.03 -45.85 5.51
CA GLU A 825 80.80 -46.39 6.08
C GLU A 825 80.24 -45.22 6.91
N HIS A 826 78.93 -45.11 7.14
CA HIS A 826 78.42 -44.71 8.46
C HIS A 826 76.91 -45.01 8.60
N VAL A 827 76.65 -46.16 9.24
CA VAL A 827 75.75 -46.42 10.38
C VAL A 827 74.28 -45.95 10.31
N VAL A 828 73.40 -46.95 10.36
CA VAL A 828 71.95 -46.90 10.64
C VAL A 828 71.68 -47.45 12.06
N PRO A 829 70.70 -46.89 12.81
CA PRO A 829 69.90 -47.67 13.76
C PRO A 829 68.39 -47.72 13.39
N PRO A 830 67.59 -48.64 14.01
CA PRO A 830 66.62 -49.49 13.29
C PRO A 830 65.13 -49.07 13.36
N ALA A 831 64.32 -49.79 12.57
CA ALA A 831 62.91 -49.58 12.24
C ALA A 831 61.89 -49.99 13.33
N PRO A 832 60.64 -49.47 13.28
CA PRO A 832 59.46 -50.04 13.95
C PRO A 832 58.70 -51.08 13.08
N PRO A 833 57.83 -51.94 13.68
CA PRO A 833 57.21 -53.11 13.04
C PRO A 833 55.90 -52.82 12.26
N PRO A 834 55.34 -53.81 11.52
CA PRO A 834 54.45 -53.60 10.38
C PRO A 834 52.95 -53.51 10.70
N LYS A 835 52.18 -52.89 9.79
CA LYS A 835 50.71 -52.91 9.73
C LYS A 835 50.20 -54.19 9.06
N ALA A 836 49.21 -54.83 9.68
CA ALA A 836 48.45 -55.98 9.17
C ALA A 836 47.09 -55.54 8.52
N PRO A 837 46.45 -56.38 7.69
CA PRO A 837 45.57 -55.99 6.57
C PRO A 837 44.08 -55.76 6.91
N PRO A 838 43.25 -55.32 5.93
CA PRO A 838 41.86 -54.92 6.14
C PRO A 838 40.87 -56.11 6.09
N VAL A 839 39.75 -55.98 6.80
CA VAL A 839 38.62 -56.92 6.79
C VAL A 839 37.39 -56.24 6.19
N VAL A 840 36.79 -56.93 5.22
CA VAL A 840 35.59 -56.59 4.43
C VAL A 840 34.31 -56.91 5.22
N PRO A 841 33.23 -56.11 5.14
CA PRO A 841 31.93 -56.49 5.69
C PRO A 841 31.14 -57.41 4.72
N PRO A 842 30.42 -58.43 5.20
CA PRO A 842 29.58 -59.26 4.35
C PRO A 842 28.19 -58.64 4.10
N LYS A 843 27.62 -59.09 2.97
CA LYS A 843 26.26 -58.89 2.46
C LYS A 843 25.26 -59.82 3.16
N ASP A 844 23.99 -59.44 3.19
CA ASP A 844 22.80 -60.32 3.18
C ASP A 844 21.67 -59.48 2.53
N GLU A 845 21.21 -59.75 1.30
CA GLU A 845 20.30 -60.80 0.80
C GLU A 845 18.80 -60.59 1.10
N GLU A 846 18.05 -60.54 0.00
CA GLU A 846 16.60 -60.48 -0.17
C GLU A 846 15.97 -61.86 0.15
N HIS A 847 14.74 -61.89 0.68
CA HIS A 847 13.56 -62.57 0.07
C HIS A 847 12.41 -62.85 1.07
N GLU A 848 11.21 -62.44 0.62
CA GLU A 848 9.91 -63.15 0.59
C GLU A 848 9.18 -63.74 1.81
N VAL A 849 8.00 -63.14 2.05
CA VAL A 849 6.62 -63.68 1.91
C VAL A 849 6.13 -64.85 2.80
N ALA A 850 5.13 -64.49 3.63
CA ALA A 850 3.88 -65.15 4.04
C ALA A 850 3.87 -66.48 4.81
N LEU A 851 3.06 -66.52 5.89
CA LEU A 851 1.82 -67.32 6.04
C LEU A 851 1.17 -67.09 7.43
N ARG A 852 -0.17 -67.13 7.46
CA ARG A 852 -1.15 -67.04 8.58
C ARG A 852 -1.19 -68.34 9.45
N PRO A 853 -2.15 -68.59 10.41
CA PRO A 853 -2.99 -67.77 11.34
C PRO A 853 -3.09 -68.38 12.79
N LYS A 854 -4.08 -67.91 13.59
CA LYS A 854 -4.84 -68.54 14.72
C LYS A 854 -4.28 -68.31 16.14
N ASP A 855 -5.03 -68.16 17.24
CA ASP A 855 -6.41 -68.44 17.65
C ASP A 855 -6.74 -67.63 18.94
N GLY A 856 -8.05 -67.49 19.26
CA GLY A 856 -8.54 -67.82 20.61
C GLY A 856 -9.10 -66.73 21.53
N ALA A 857 -10.43 -66.82 21.77
CA ALA A 857 -11.14 -66.78 23.07
C ALA A 857 -11.10 -65.45 23.88
N THR A 858 -12.13 -64.95 24.58
CA THR A 858 -13.42 -65.47 25.08
C THR A 858 -14.19 -64.30 25.74
N ASN A 859 -15.51 -64.46 25.91
CA ASN A 859 -16.45 -63.75 26.80
C ASN A 859 -16.83 -62.31 26.39
N GLY A 860 -18.06 -61.99 25.99
CA GLY A 860 -19.36 -62.56 26.34
C GLY A 860 -20.08 -61.58 27.27
N THR A 861 -20.87 -60.64 26.70
CA THR A 861 -22.36 -60.60 26.74
C THR A 861 -22.93 -60.42 28.15
N THR A 862 -23.96 -59.61 28.44
CA THR A 862 -25.25 -59.49 27.72
C THR A 862 -26.06 -58.36 28.40
N THR A 863 -26.61 -57.40 27.64
CA THR A 863 -28.07 -57.15 27.38
C THR A 863 -28.78 -56.17 28.35
N THR A 864 -29.77 -55.34 27.96
CA THR A 864 -30.70 -55.38 26.81
C THR A 864 -31.50 -54.07 26.65
N THR A 865 -31.72 -53.65 25.38
CA THR A 865 -32.96 -53.13 24.71
C THR A 865 -33.75 -51.94 25.27
N THR A 866 -34.21 -50.97 24.46
CA THR A 866 -35.10 -51.05 23.27
C THR A 866 -34.93 -49.76 22.41
N GLY A 867 -34.77 -49.82 21.08
CA GLY A 867 -35.84 -49.78 20.02
C GLY A 867 -36.21 -48.32 19.69
N SER A 868 -36.26 -47.77 18.47
CA SER A 868 -36.43 -48.24 17.08
C SER A 868 -36.05 -47.05 16.15
N GLY A 869 -35.31 -47.23 15.05
CA GLY A 869 -35.84 -47.33 13.67
C GLY A 869 -36.18 -45.95 13.07
N THR A 870 -35.79 -45.50 11.87
CA THR A 870 -35.35 -46.07 10.59
C THR A 870 -34.86 -44.86 9.75
N GLY A 871 -33.75 -44.88 9.01
CA GLY A 871 -33.58 -45.53 7.70
C GLY A 871 -33.45 -44.45 6.62
N GLU A 872 -32.23 -44.25 6.07
CA GLU A 872 -31.89 -44.49 4.65
C GLU A 872 -32.21 -43.28 3.73
N THR A 873 -31.39 -42.85 2.75
CA THR A 873 -30.36 -43.48 1.93
C THR A 873 -29.39 -42.43 1.36
N ALA A 874 -28.19 -42.90 1.02
CA ALA A 874 -27.12 -42.18 0.32
C ALA A 874 -27.28 -42.23 -1.22
N SER A 875 -26.73 -41.25 -1.94
CA SER A 875 -26.02 -41.53 -3.21
C SER A 875 -25.16 -40.37 -3.73
N LYS A 876 -23.85 -40.66 -3.83
CA LYS A 876 -22.96 -40.47 -4.99
C LYS A 876 -22.66 -39.06 -5.54
N LEU A 877 -21.38 -38.72 -5.41
CA LEU A 877 -20.53 -37.92 -6.32
C LEU A 877 -20.57 -38.46 -7.78
N PRO A 878 -20.19 -37.61 -8.77
CA PRO A 878 -18.81 -37.71 -9.28
C PRO A 878 -18.11 -36.37 -9.61
N ASP A 879 -16.80 -36.38 -9.37
CA ASP A 879 -15.65 -35.89 -10.16
C ASP A 879 -15.71 -34.65 -11.09
N ALA A 880 -14.89 -33.66 -10.71
CA ALA A 880 -13.72 -33.07 -11.41
C ALA A 880 -13.76 -32.71 -12.93
N ALA A 881 -13.55 -31.41 -13.20
CA ALA A 881 -12.75 -30.83 -14.30
C ALA A 881 -12.46 -29.34 -13.97
N SER A 882 -11.27 -28.96 -13.48
CA SER A 882 -10.10 -28.45 -14.22
C SER A 882 -10.25 -27.06 -14.90
N PHE A 883 -9.54 -26.08 -14.32
CA PHE A 883 -8.82 -24.93 -14.90
C PHE A 883 -9.49 -24.00 -15.94
N GLN A 884 -9.55 -22.69 -15.61
CA GLN A 884 -8.70 -21.68 -16.28
C GLN A 884 -8.77 -20.31 -15.57
N GLU A 885 -7.60 -19.84 -15.11
CA GLU A 885 -7.29 -18.44 -14.83
C GLU A 885 -7.31 -17.63 -16.14
N VAL A 886 -7.92 -16.45 -16.12
CA VAL A 886 -7.53 -15.29 -16.94
C VAL A 886 -7.69 -14.03 -16.09
N GLU A 887 -6.66 -13.20 -16.17
CA GLU A 887 -6.30 -12.01 -15.39
C GLU A 887 -7.37 -10.91 -15.26
N LEU A 888 -7.34 -10.21 -14.12
CA LEU A 888 -7.71 -8.80 -13.94
C LEU A 888 -6.62 -8.07 -13.16
#